data_AF-A0A097PJG1-F1
#
_entry.id   AF-A0A097PJG1-F1
#
_cell.length_a   1.000
_cell.length_b   1.000
_cell.length_c   1.000
_cell.angle_alpha   90.00
_cell.angle_beta   90.00
_cell.angle_gamma   90.00
#
_symmetry.space_group_name_H-M   'P 1'
#
loop_
_entity.id
_entity.type
_entity.pdbx_description
1 polymer ?
#
loop_
_entity_poly.entity_id
_entity_poly.type
_entity_poly.pdbx_seq_one_letter_code
_entity_poly.pdbx_strand_id
1 'polypeptide(L)'
;SGHAHPGSPYVFGLEDDVEFPDPMPVVGISRSAKGYCIIFVLETMKTYSEEDGLTEEAIVTKLRTCRYHHLFLHASLRHNTSGTFRWGEFGEGGLLWGECRGRPFEWFDGIPVTHLLCKVRELYGLDQEVSFRNVTVSSENRPRPLHLGTATQIGALPTEGIPSLLKVLFPSNCSGLPVLYVRDLLLNPPTFEIALAIQEICKLMSNVTCSIPEFTCVSAAKLVKLLESKEVNHIEFSRIKHVVDEILQMYRNSELCHILQLLFKPTWLATGLNIEFETLVSECEWISDKIGEVISLDGENDQKMSCSLVIPSDFFEAMESPWKGRVKRIHAVEAFAGVEKAAEDLSIAVKEDFLPIVKRVKATTAPLGGPKGEVLFVLVDEICRGTETAKGTCIAGSIIETLEEIGCLGIVSTHLHGIFSLPLNTPNAVYKAMGTEDIEGRPKPTWKLIDGICKESLAFETAQNEGIPEKMIKRAAELYLSLNGKDVSLEKIDAKVEDRSFDFKLKSGEVYDPSSKSAKSPVYSRTKTLNSMERLQMEVESAITDIYQEKLIELYKPMNIFESAGVTCITVAPREQPPPSTIGASSVYVLFRPDKKLYVGQTDDLEGRVRAHRAKEGNVAFLYVIVPGKSIACQLETLLINQLPCRGFQLTNVADGKHRNFGTS
;
A
#
# COMPACT_ATOMS: atom_id res chain seq x y z
N SER A 1 -9.53 13.12 11.07
CA SER A 1 -10.76 13.50 10.34
C SER A 1 -10.41 13.92 8.92
N GLY A 2 -11.25 13.52 7.94
CA GLY A 2 -10.99 13.61 6.49
C GLY A 2 -11.39 12.28 5.85
N HIS A 3 -12.68 12.05 5.58
CA HIS A 3 -13.35 12.35 4.30
C HIS A 3 -12.70 11.59 3.11
N ALA A 4 -13.44 10.59 2.63
CA ALA A 4 -13.01 9.59 1.67
C ALA A 4 -12.75 10.14 0.27
N HIS A 5 -11.87 9.48 -0.50
CA HIS A 5 -11.88 9.42 -1.98
C HIS A 5 -10.93 8.31 -2.49
N PRO A 6 -10.92 7.94 -3.79
CA PRO A 6 -10.54 6.60 -4.24
C PRO A 6 -9.04 6.34 -4.23
N GLY A 7 -8.66 5.07 -4.13
CA GLY A 7 -7.26 4.64 -3.94
C GLY A 7 -6.91 4.33 -2.49
N SER A 8 -7.85 3.76 -1.72
CA SER A 8 -7.52 3.11 -0.45
C SER A 8 -6.48 2.01 -0.74
N PRO A 9 -5.29 2.02 -0.10
CA PRO A 9 -4.25 1.02 -0.35
C PRO A 9 -4.65 -0.40 0.08
N TYR A 10 -5.81 -0.52 0.75
CA TYR A 10 -6.42 -1.78 1.19
C TYR A 10 -7.39 -2.40 0.16
N VAL A 11 -7.62 -1.75 -0.99
CA VAL A 11 -8.66 -2.13 -1.96
C VAL A 11 -8.12 -2.43 -3.38
N PHE A 12 -6.83 -2.21 -3.64
CA PHE A 12 -6.22 -2.81 -4.85
C PHE A 12 -6.13 -4.33 -4.67
N GLY A 13 -6.51 -5.07 -5.72
CA GLY A 13 -6.49 -6.54 -5.77
C GLY A 13 -5.09 -7.12 -5.86
N LEU A 14 -4.23 -6.78 -4.90
CA LEU A 14 -3.06 -7.56 -4.57
C LEU A 14 -3.55 -8.83 -3.85
N GLU A 15 -3.10 -9.99 -4.30
CA GLU A 15 -3.35 -11.28 -3.63
C GLU A 15 -2.62 -11.38 -2.29
N ASP A 16 -1.66 -10.48 -2.05
CA ASP A 16 -0.90 -10.35 -0.81
C ASP A 16 -1.72 -9.70 0.31
N ASP A 17 -2.04 -10.49 1.35
CA ASP A 17 -2.50 -9.97 2.63
C ASP A 17 -1.48 -8.97 3.20
N VAL A 18 -1.82 -7.68 3.17
CA VAL A 18 -1.09 -6.68 3.94
C VAL A 18 -1.19 -7.05 5.42
N GLU A 19 -0.06 -7.40 6.05
CA GLU A 19 0.01 -7.72 7.48
C GLU A 19 -0.54 -6.55 8.30
N PHE A 20 -1.76 -6.71 8.83
CA PHE A 20 -2.31 -5.79 9.81
C PHE A 20 -1.55 -5.98 11.13
N PRO A 21 -0.85 -4.95 11.65
CA PRO A 21 -0.20 -5.08 12.95
C PRO A 21 -1.26 -5.31 14.02
N ASP A 22 -1.02 -6.29 14.91
CA ASP A 22 -1.89 -6.56 16.04
C ASP A 22 -2.18 -5.28 16.85
N PRO A 23 -3.42 -5.09 17.33
CA PRO A 23 -3.82 -3.87 18.01
C PRO A 23 -3.03 -3.71 19.31
N MET A 24 -2.11 -2.75 19.32
CA MET A 24 -1.28 -2.47 20.49
C MET A 24 -2.08 -1.64 21.50
N PRO A 25 -2.42 -2.16 22.70
CA PRO A 25 -3.15 -1.38 23.70
C PRO A 25 -2.36 -0.15 24.15
N VAL A 26 -3.09 0.85 24.64
CA VAL A 26 -2.55 1.86 25.56
C VAL A 26 -2.56 1.27 26.97
N VAL A 27 -1.44 1.38 27.68
CA VAL A 27 -1.27 0.82 29.02
C VAL A 27 -1.23 1.94 30.05
N GLY A 28 -2.10 1.87 31.05
CA GLY A 28 -2.03 2.69 32.26
C GLY A 28 -1.56 1.86 33.45
N ILE A 29 -0.70 2.43 34.31
CA ILE A 29 -0.29 1.80 35.57
C ILE A 29 -0.64 2.71 36.73
N SER A 30 -1.22 2.14 37.77
CA SER A 30 -1.54 2.85 39.01
C SER A 30 -1.22 2.02 40.25
N ARG A 31 -1.18 2.68 41.41
CA ARG A 31 -1.09 2.02 42.72
C ARG A 31 -2.48 1.89 43.34
N SER A 32 -2.80 0.74 43.91
CA SER A 32 -4.07 0.43 44.57
C SER A 32 -3.86 0.02 46.03
N ALA A 33 -4.96 -0.23 46.76
CA ALA A 33 -4.89 -0.77 48.12
C ALA A 33 -4.41 -2.24 48.18
N LYS A 34 -4.53 -2.99 47.08
CA LYS A 34 -4.13 -4.41 46.98
C LYS A 34 -2.70 -4.59 46.46
N GLY A 35 -2.05 -3.52 45.97
CA GLY A 35 -0.71 -3.56 45.40
C GLY A 35 -0.59 -2.56 44.24
N TYR A 36 -0.34 -3.08 43.05
CA TYR A 36 -0.39 -2.32 41.81
C TYR A 36 -1.55 -2.78 40.92
N CYS A 37 -2.03 -1.87 40.08
CA CYS A 37 -3.05 -2.08 39.07
C CYS A 37 -2.49 -1.72 37.68
N ILE A 38 -2.77 -2.55 36.68
CA ILE A 38 -2.49 -2.28 35.27
C ILE A 38 -3.80 -2.26 34.48
N ILE A 39 -3.95 -1.29 33.59
CA ILE A 39 -5.13 -1.07 32.77
C ILE A 39 -4.70 -1.14 31.31
N PHE A 40 -5.37 -1.96 30.51
CA PHE A 40 -5.19 -2.03 29.06
C PHE A 40 -6.40 -1.39 28.37
N VAL A 41 -6.16 -0.55 27.38
CA VAL A 41 -7.21 0.06 26.55
C VAL A 41 -6.92 -0.23 25.09
N LEU A 42 -7.83 -0.91 24.40
CA LEU A 42 -7.76 -1.22 22.98
C LEU A 42 -8.68 -0.26 22.22
N GLU A 43 -8.07 0.69 21.51
CA GLU A 43 -8.80 1.72 20.76
C GLU A 43 -9.62 1.13 19.61
N THR A 44 -9.06 0.18 18.85
CA THR A 44 -9.74 -0.44 17.70
C THR A 44 -10.94 -1.32 18.09
N MET A 45 -10.96 -1.81 19.33
CA MET A 45 -12.05 -2.65 19.85
C MET A 45 -13.04 -1.86 20.73
N LYS A 46 -12.72 -0.60 21.05
CA LYS A 46 -13.39 0.19 22.09
C LYS A 46 -13.55 -0.60 23.40
N THR A 47 -12.52 -1.34 23.82
CA THR A 47 -12.53 -2.13 25.07
C THR A 47 -11.46 -1.66 26.06
N TYR A 48 -11.70 -1.93 27.35
CA TYR A 48 -10.66 -1.83 28.37
C TYR A 48 -10.76 -2.96 29.41
N SER A 49 -9.62 -3.34 29.97
CA SER A 49 -9.52 -4.29 31.08
C SER A 49 -8.63 -3.74 32.19
N GLU A 50 -8.95 -4.08 33.45
CA GLU A 50 -8.21 -3.69 34.65
C GLU A 50 -7.77 -4.93 35.44
N GLU A 51 -6.46 -5.10 35.65
CA GLU A 51 -5.91 -6.15 36.52
C GLU A 51 -5.33 -5.53 37.81
N ASP A 52 -6.05 -5.69 38.92
CA ASP A 52 -5.67 -5.22 40.26
C ASP A 52 -5.08 -6.32 41.15
N GLY A 53 -4.29 -5.92 42.15
CA GLY A 53 -3.65 -6.80 43.13
C GLY A 53 -2.32 -7.41 42.66
N LEU A 54 -1.67 -6.80 41.67
CA LEU A 54 -0.41 -7.28 41.11
C LEU A 54 0.79 -6.88 41.98
N THR A 55 1.81 -7.75 41.98
CA THR A 55 3.14 -7.44 42.53
C THR A 55 3.97 -6.62 41.54
N GLU A 56 5.03 -5.97 42.00
CA GLU A 56 5.93 -5.18 41.15
C GLU A 56 6.56 -6.06 40.05
N GLU A 57 6.99 -7.28 40.39
CA GLU A 57 7.51 -8.26 39.43
C GLU A 57 6.48 -8.71 38.39
N ALA A 58 5.21 -8.88 38.79
CA ALA A 58 4.14 -9.29 37.88
C ALA A 58 3.84 -8.20 36.83
N ILE A 59 3.86 -6.92 37.22
CA ILE A 59 3.73 -5.82 36.26
C ILE A 59 4.94 -5.73 35.33
N VAL A 60 6.17 -5.83 35.85
CA VAL A 60 7.38 -5.84 35.01
C VAL A 60 7.35 -7.01 34.01
N THR A 61 6.87 -8.18 34.45
CA THR A 61 6.65 -9.35 33.58
C THR A 61 5.64 -9.04 32.47
N LYS A 62 4.46 -8.48 32.80
CA LYS A 62 3.43 -8.07 31.81
C LYS A 62 3.93 -6.99 30.85
N LEU A 63 4.73 -6.01 31.30
CA LEU A 63 5.33 -4.97 30.43
C LEU A 63 6.43 -5.50 29.50
N ARG A 64 6.99 -6.69 29.78
CA ARG A 64 7.95 -7.38 28.92
C ARG A 64 7.29 -8.36 27.95
N THR A 65 6.10 -8.87 28.25
CA THR A 65 5.34 -9.75 27.35
C THR A 65 4.40 -8.98 26.42
N CYS A 66 3.76 -7.91 26.91
CA CYS A 66 2.82 -7.10 26.16
C CYS A 66 3.55 -6.12 25.23
N ARG A 67 3.10 -6.07 23.96
CA ARG A 67 3.37 -4.96 23.05
C ARG A 67 2.30 -3.89 23.28
N TYR A 68 2.69 -2.65 23.53
CA TYR A 68 1.76 -1.53 23.76
C TYR A 68 2.22 -0.26 23.04
N HIS A 69 1.28 0.64 22.74
CA HIS A 69 1.56 1.85 21.96
C HIS A 69 2.04 3.01 22.83
N HIS A 70 1.30 3.33 23.89
CA HIS A 70 1.64 4.35 24.87
C HIS A 70 1.61 3.79 26.29
N LEU A 71 2.46 4.35 27.16
CA LEU A 71 2.50 4.05 28.59
C LEU A 71 2.14 5.29 29.40
N PHE A 72 1.12 5.16 30.24
CA PHE A 72 0.67 6.19 31.18
C PHE A 72 0.91 5.76 32.62
N LEU A 73 1.48 6.66 33.42
CA LEU A 73 1.80 6.44 34.82
C LEU A 73 0.95 7.35 35.69
N HIS A 74 0.16 6.76 36.59
CA HIS A 74 -0.72 7.52 37.46
C HIS A 74 0.07 8.12 38.64
N ALA A 75 -0.26 9.34 39.06
CA ALA A 75 0.42 10.01 40.18
C ALA A 75 0.39 9.24 41.52
N SER A 76 -0.54 8.30 41.74
CA SER A 76 -0.51 7.41 42.93
C SER A 76 0.73 6.51 43.01
N LEU A 77 1.50 6.37 41.93
CA LEU A 77 2.82 5.76 41.96
C LEU A 77 3.87 6.70 42.60
N ARG A 78 3.81 8.02 42.31
CA ARG A 78 4.73 9.04 42.86
C ARG A 78 4.39 9.50 44.26
N HIS A 79 3.11 9.74 44.52
CA HIS A 79 2.62 10.43 45.72
C HIS A 79 1.69 9.52 46.51
N ASN A 80 2.03 9.27 47.78
CA ASN A 80 1.08 8.74 48.74
C ASN A 80 0.14 9.86 49.23
N THR A 81 -0.99 9.51 49.85
CA THR A 81 -1.92 10.47 50.51
C THR A 81 -1.28 11.28 51.64
N SER A 82 -0.05 10.92 52.05
CA SER A 82 0.81 11.58 53.04
C SER A 82 1.97 12.40 52.44
N GLY A 83 2.00 12.64 51.12
CA GLY A 83 2.93 13.58 50.48
C GLY A 83 4.40 13.15 50.39
N THR A 84 4.70 11.88 50.67
CA THR A 84 6.06 11.31 50.55
C THR A 84 6.27 10.61 49.21
N PHE A 85 7.46 10.77 48.62
CA PHE A 85 7.85 10.17 47.33
C PHE A 85 8.41 8.73 47.52
N ARG A 86 7.74 7.69 47.00
CA ARG A 86 8.36 6.38 46.65
C ARG A 86 7.54 5.53 45.66
N TRP A 87 8.18 5.12 44.55
CA TRP A 87 7.90 3.83 43.93
C TRP A 87 8.54 2.72 44.80
N GLY A 88 7.73 1.79 45.32
CA GLY A 88 8.21 0.61 46.08
C GLY A 88 8.97 0.87 47.41
N GLU A 89 9.42 -0.21 48.05
CA GLU A 89 10.28 -0.15 49.26
C GLU A 89 11.62 0.56 48.99
N PHE A 90 12.11 0.51 47.74
CA PHE A 90 13.45 0.98 47.35
C PHE A 90 13.49 2.39 46.73
N GLY A 91 12.36 3.03 46.45
CA GLY A 91 12.31 4.40 45.90
C GLY A 91 12.65 4.50 44.41
N GLU A 92 13.22 5.62 43.97
CA GLU A 92 13.78 5.76 42.61
C GLU A 92 14.93 4.75 42.41
N GLY A 93 14.58 3.58 41.87
CA GLY A 93 15.48 2.42 41.82
C GLY A 93 14.76 1.06 41.88
N GLY A 94 13.45 1.03 42.18
CA GLY A 94 12.63 -0.19 42.09
C GLY A 94 12.62 -0.83 40.68
N LEU A 95 12.24 -2.10 40.61
CA LEU A 95 12.20 -2.89 39.38
C LEU A 95 11.28 -2.25 38.32
N LEU A 96 10.11 -1.75 38.75
CA LEU A 96 9.18 -1.07 37.86
C LEU A 96 9.77 0.26 37.35
N TRP A 97 10.51 0.99 38.19
CA TRP A 97 11.17 2.24 37.77
C TRP A 97 12.28 1.97 36.75
N GLY A 98 13.06 0.91 36.96
CA GLY A 98 14.06 0.46 35.98
C GLY A 98 13.45 0.12 34.62
N GLU A 99 12.31 -0.58 34.62
CA GLU A 99 11.60 -0.97 33.40
C GLU A 99 10.96 0.24 32.67
N CYS A 100 10.32 1.15 33.41
CA CYS A 100 9.66 2.32 32.84
C CYS A 100 10.63 3.41 32.40
N ARG A 101 11.74 3.66 33.14
CA ARG A 101 12.70 4.75 32.84
C ARG A 101 13.35 4.63 31.46
N GLY A 102 13.47 3.43 30.92
CA GLY A 102 14.00 3.18 29.58
C GLY A 102 13.00 3.40 28.43
N ARG A 103 11.73 3.73 28.73
CA ARG A 103 10.63 3.80 27.76
C ARG A 103 9.93 5.17 27.84
N PRO A 104 9.37 5.69 26.73
CA PRO A 104 8.57 6.91 26.79
C PRO A 104 7.28 6.66 27.59
N PHE A 105 6.98 7.56 28.53
CA PHE A 105 5.74 7.54 29.30
C PHE A 105 5.22 8.95 29.55
N GLU A 106 3.93 9.06 29.85
CA GLU A 106 3.28 10.28 30.28
C GLU A 106 2.67 10.12 31.69
N TRP A 107 2.49 11.24 32.38
CA TRP A 107 1.85 11.27 33.71
C TRP A 107 0.41 11.74 33.61
N PHE A 108 -0.44 11.16 34.45
CA PHE A 108 -1.83 11.57 34.58
C PHE A 108 -2.33 11.45 36.02
N ASP A 109 -3.37 12.22 36.33
CA ASP A 109 -3.98 12.34 37.65
C ASP A 109 -5.47 11.99 37.58
N GLY A 110 -6.07 11.69 38.74
CA GLY A 110 -7.52 11.53 38.90
C GLY A 110 -7.96 10.09 39.20
N ILE A 111 -9.07 9.67 38.62
CA ILE A 111 -9.55 8.28 38.67
C ILE A 111 -8.84 7.50 37.55
N PRO A 112 -8.04 6.45 37.86
CA PRO A 112 -7.16 5.78 36.89
C PRO A 112 -7.83 5.37 35.58
N VAL A 113 -8.90 4.57 35.63
CA VAL A 113 -9.62 4.11 34.43
C VAL A 113 -10.21 5.29 33.65
N THR A 114 -10.99 6.16 34.31
CA THR A 114 -11.70 7.25 33.64
C THR A 114 -10.76 8.23 32.95
N HIS A 115 -9.66 8.62 33.60
CA HIS A 115 -8.73 9.60 33.05
C HIS A 115 -7.81 8.99 31.99
N LEU A 116 -7.46 7.70 32.10
CA LEU A 116 -6.78 6.98 31.03
C LEU A 116 -7.66 6.91 29.77
N LEU A 117 -8.95 6.61 29.91
CA LEU A 117 -9.89 6.62 28.78
C LEU A 117 -10.01 8.02 28.15
N CYS A 118 -10.01 9.10 28.95
CA CYS A 118 -9.92 10.47 28.41
C CYS A 118 -8.62 10.70 27.63
N LYS A 119 -7.47 10.25 28.14
CA LYS A 119 -6.18 10.35 27.43
C LYS A 119 -6.16 9.55 26.13
N VAL A 120 -6.78 8.37 26.09
CA VAL A 120 -6.93 7.60 24.85
C VAL A 120 -7.83 8.34 23.85
N ARG A 121 -8.94 8.96 24.29
CA ARG A 121 -9.77 9.78 23.39
C ARG A 121 -9.00 10.98 22.83
N GLU A 122 -8.21 11.67 23.66
CA GLU A 122 -7.34 12.78 23.22
C GLU A 122 -6.28 12.32 22.20
N LEU A 123 -5.58 11.20 22.47
CA LEU A 123 -4.53 10.66 21.60
C LEU A 123 -5.04 10.29 20.20
N TYR A 124 -6.21 9.63 20.12
CA TYR A 124 -6.77 9.12 18.87
C TYR A 124 -7.83 10.05 18.25
N GLY A 125 -8.10 11.21 18.85
CA GLY A 125 -9.07 12.19 18.35
C GLY A 125 -10.51 11.67 18.33
N LEU A 126 -10.90 10.90 19.35
CA LEU A 126 -12.23 10.32 19.48
C LEU A 126 -13.21 11.27 20.18
N ASP A 127 -14.48 11.25 19.78
CA ASP A 127 -15.53 12.02 20.42
C ASP A 127 -15.75 11.59 21.89
N GLN A 128 -16.16 12.54 22.73
CA GLN A 128 -16.35 12.28 24.18
C GLN A 128 -17.49 11.29 24.46
N GLU A 129 -18.44 11.14 23.53
CA GLU A 129 -19.54 10.17 23.61
C GLU A 129 -19.11 8.73 23.33
N VAL A 130 -17.91 8.50 22.78
CA VAL A 130 -17.38 7.15 22.52
C VAL A 130 -17.19 6.42 23.86
N SER A 131 -18.05 5.44 24.10
CA SER A 131 -17.97 4.54 25.26
C SER A 131 -16.98 3.41 25.02
N PHE A 132 -16.30 2.98 26.07
CA PHE A 132 -15.44 1.79 26.03
C PHE A 132 -16.08 0.68 26.87
N ARG A 133 -16.21 -0.52 26.32
CA ARG A 133 -16.76 -1.70 27.01
C ARG A 133 -15.73 -2.24 28.00
N ASN A 134 -16.16 -2.46 29.24
CA ASN A 134 -15.36 -3.16 30.24
C ASN A 134 -15.32 -4.66 29.89
N VAL A 135 -14.11 -5.19 29.73
CA VAL A 135 -13.83 -6.62 29.47
C VAL A 135 -12.92 -7.22 30.56
N THR A 136 -12.96 -6.64 31.76
CA THR A 136 -12.22 -7.13 32.93
C THR A 136 -12.74 -8.48 33.41
N VAL A 137 -11.84 -9.47 33.48
CA VAL A 137 -12.10 -10.78 34.07
C VAL A 137 -11.62 -10.78 35.54
N SER A 138 -12.44 -11.31 36.45
CA SER A 138 -12.12 -11.37 37.88
C SER A 138 -10.81 -12.11 38.15
N SER A 139 -9.96 -11.54 39.02
CA SER A 139 -8.70 -12.15 39.46
C SER A 139 -8.85 -13.01 40.73
N GLU A 140 -10.06 -13.14 41.27
CA GLU A 140 -10.31 -13.91 42.50
C GLU A 140 -10.01 -15.40 42.32
N ASN A 141 -9.31 -15.99 43.30
CA ASN A 141 -8.85 -17.38 43.30
C ASN A 141 -7.90 -17.76 42.13
N ARG A 142 -7.28 -16.79 41.44
CA ARG A 142 -6.22 -17.03 40.46
C ARG A 142 -4.91 -17.48 41.15
N PRO A 143 -4.18 -18.48 40.63
CA PRO A 143 -2.81 -18.77 41.07
C PRO A 143 -1.91 -17.54 40.87
N ARG A 144 -0.88 -17.40 41.71
CA ARG A 144 0.06 -16.27 41.57
C ARG A 144 0.88 -16.42 40.27
N PRO A 145 1.08 -15.33 39.49
CA PRO A 145 2.03 -15.28 38.39
C PRO A 145 3.42 -15.77 38.79
N LEU A 146 4.19 -16.29 37.83
CA LEU A 146 5.59 -16.64 38.06
C LEU A 146 6.41 -15.41 38.44
N HIS A 147 7.31 -15.58 39.41
CA HIS A 147 8.33 -14.59 39.73
C HIS A 147 9.19 -14.28 38.52
N LEU A 148 9.61 -13.02 38.37
CA LEU A 148 10.38 -12.56 37.21
C LEU A 148 11.67 -13.38 37.04
N GLY A 149 12.37 -13.66 38.15
CA GLY A 149 13.55 -14.52 38.17
C GLY A 149 13.28 -15.94 37.66
N THR A 150 12.19 -16.57 38.12
CA THR A 150 11.80 -17.92 37.68
C THR A 150 11.41 -17.95 36.21
N ALA A 151 10.59 -16.99 35.77
CA ALA A 151 10.15 -16.86 34.37
C ALA A 151 11.33 -16.67 33.40
N THR A 152 12.35 -15.94 33.83
CA THR A 152 13.63 -15.80 33.13
C THR A 152 14.46 -17.08 33.17
N GLN A 153 14.65 -17.71 34.34
CA GLN A 153 15.49 -18.91 34.50
C GLN A 153 15.00 -20.14 33.73
N ILE A 154 13.68 -20.32 33.58
CA ILE A 154 13.09 -21.39 32.75
C ILE A 154 13.00 -21.00 31.25
N GLY A 155 13.41 -19.78 30.88
CA GLY A 155 13.32 -19.27 29.52
C GLY A 155 11.89 -19.20 28.97
N ALA A 156 10.90 -19.00 29.85
CA ALA A 156 9.54 -18.63 29.44
C ALA A 156 9.53 -17.19 28.91
N LEU A 157 10.23 -16.30 29.62
CA LEU A 157 10.70 -15.02 29.08
C LEU A 157 12.02 -15.24 28.31
N PRO A 158 12.15 -14.78 27.05
CA PRO A 158 13.39 -14.90 26.30
C PRO A 158 14.49 -14.06 26.97
N THR A 159 15.63 -14.67 27.28
CA THR A 159 16.79 -14.02 27.91
C THR A 159 18.07 -14.60 27.32
N GLU A 160 19.06 -13.75 27.06
CA GLU A 160 20.33 -14.19 26.46
C GLU A 160 21.03 -15.23 27.34
N GLY A 161 21.57 -16.28 26.71
CA GLY A 161 22.25 -17.38 27.39
C GLY A 161 21.34 -18.42 28.07
N ILE A 162 20.02 -18.19 28.17
CA ILE A 162 19.10 -19.13 28.84
C ILE A 162 18.30 -19.95 27.79
N PRO A 163 18.32 -21.31 27.85
CA PRO A 163 17.47 -22.15 27.01
C PRO A 163 15.98 -21.92 27.27
N SER A 164 15.16 -21.86 26.22
CA SER A 164 13.71 -21.68 26.37
C SER A 164 13.01 -23.03 26.58
N LEU A 165 12.36 -23.22 27.73
CA LEU A 165 11.51 -24.38 28.02
C LEU A 165 10.48 -24.64 26.91
N LEU A 166 9.89 -23.57 26.35
CA LEU A 166 8.89 -23.67 25.29
C LEU A 166 9.46 -24.32 24.00
N LYS A 167 10.74 -24.10 23.68
CA LYS A 167 11.41 -24.76 22.54
C LYS A 167 11.70 -26.25 22.78
N VAL A 168 11.56 -26.73 24.01
CA VAL A 168 11.75 -28.14 24.40
C VAL A 168 10.41 -28.86 24.54
N LEU A 169 9.37 -28.16 25.02
CA LEU A 169 8.02 -28.70 25.15
C LEU A 169 7.30 -28.91 23.81
N PHE A 170 7.58 -28.06 22.82
CA PHE A 170 6.96 -28.13 21.50
C PHE A 170 7.92 -28.74 20.45
N PRO A 171 7.40 -29.47 19.45
CA PRO A 171 8.21 -29.96 18.33
C PRO A 171 8.74 -28.78 17.50
N SER A 172 9.86 -28.98 16.81
CA SER A 172 10.64 -27.90 16.16
C SER A 172 9.93 -27.15 15.02
N ASN A 173 8.83 -27.69 14.51
CA ASN A 173 7.94 -27.04 13.53
C ASN A 173 6.86 -26.15 14.17
N CYS A 174 6.63 -26.25 15.47
CA CYS A 174 5.62 -25.46 16.17
C CYS A 174 6.14 -24.05 16.46
N SER A 175 5.53 -23.06 15.81
CA SER A 175 5.84 -21.64 15.99
C SER A 175 4.54 -20.81 15.95
N GLY A 176 4.62 -19.53 16.33
CA GLY A 176 3.45 -18.65 16.37
C GLY A 176 2.53 -18.91 17.57
N LEU A 177 1.21 -18.96 17.31
CA LEU A 177 0.15 -18.86 18.33
C LEU A 177 0.22 -19.91 19.46
N PRO A 178 0.46 -21.23 19.23
CA PRO A 178 0.46 -22.21 20.32
C PRO A 178 1.55 -21.95 21.37
N VAL A 179 2.72 -21.50 20.90
CA VAL A 179 3.86 -21.14 21.76
C VAL A 179 3.57 -19.87 22.57
N LEU A 180 2.88 -18.90 21.97
CA LEU A 180 2.45 -17.67 22.65
C LEU A 180 1.36 -17.96 23.69
N TYR A 181 0.37 -18.79 23.36
CA TYR A 181 -0.72 -19.17 24.26
C TYR A 181 -0.20 -19.91 25.51
N VAL A 182 0.67 -20.92 25.33
CA VAL A 182 1.25 -21.64 26.49
C VAL A 182 2.24 -20.76 27.26
N ARG A 183 2.97 -19.83 26.61
CA ARG A 183 3.75 -18.81 27.33
C ARG A 183 2.85 -17.97 28.22
N ASP A 184 1.73 -17.49 27.71
CA ASP A 184 0.82 -16.66 28.49
C ASP A 184 0.20 -17.44 29.66
N LEU A 185 -0.26 -18.67 29.43
CA LEU A 185 -0.76 -19.54 30.52
C LEU A 185 0.29 -19.80 31.62
N LEU A 186 1.59 -19.87 31.29
CA LEU A 186 2.65 -20.03 32.30
C LEU A 186 2.91 -18.75 33.10
N LEU A 187 2.87 -17.59 32.45
CA LEU A 187 3.16 -16.30 33.08
C LEU A 187 1.95 -15.72 33.80
N ASN A 188 0.74 -15.99 33.28
CA ASN A 188 -0.56 -15.49 33.71
C ASN A 188 -1.53 -16.68 33.94
N PRO A 189 -1.27 -17.59 34.89
CA PRO A 189 -2.05 -18.83 35.08
C PRO A 189 -3.53 -18.54 35.34
N PRO A 190 -4.48 -19.21 34.67
CA PRO A 190 -5.92 -18.94 34.80
C PRO A 190 -6.49 -19.45 36.14
N THR A 191 -7.75 -19.14 36.43
CA THR A 191 -8.45 -19.71 37.60
C THR A 191 -8.57 -21.23 37.47
N PHE A 192 -8.73 -21.92 38.61
CA PHE A 192 -8.81 -23.39 38.64
C PHE A 192 -9.92 -23.96 37.75
N GLU A 193 -11.08 -23.32 37.67
CA GLU A 193 -12.20 -23.75 36.83
C GLU A 193 -11.90 -23.68 35.33
N ILE A 194 -11.14 -22.66 34.90
CA ILE A 194 -10.72 -22.50 33.50
C ILE A 194 -9.57 -23.47 33.20
N ALA A 195 -8.63 -23.67 34.13
CA ALA A 195 -7.57 -24.66 34.01
C ALA A 195 -8.11 -26.09 33.88
N LEU A 196 -9.15 -26.44 34.66
CA LEU A 196 -9.87 -27.71 34.53
C LEU A 196 -10.54 -27.83 33.16
N ALA A 197 -11.25 -26.80 32.70
CA ALA A 197 -11.91 -26.82 31.40
C ALA A 197 -10.90 -27.03 30.24
N ILE A 198 -9.74 -26.36 30.28
CA ILE A 198 -8.65 -26.58 29.31
C ILE A 198 -8.16 -28.04 29.37
N GLN A 199 -8.01 -28.61 30.57
CA GLN A 199 -7.60 -30.02 30.72
C GLN A 199 -8.68 -31.00 30.20
N GLU A 200 -9.95 -30.72 30.42
CA GLU A 200 -11.08 -31.52 29.93
C GLU A 200 -11.17 -31.47 28.41
N ILE A 201 -11.02 -30.29 27.80
CA ILE A 201 -10.91 -30.12 26.34
C ILE A 201 -9.81 -31.02 25.77
N CYS A 202 -8.59 -30.99 26.33
CA CYS A 202 -7.50 -31.83 25.85
C CYS A 202 -7.78 -33.34 25.96
N LYS A 203 -8.47 -33.79 27.01
CA LYS A 203 -8.89 -35.20 27.19
C LYS A 203 -10.00 -35.62 26.23
N LEU A 204 -10.88 -34.69 25.85
CA LEU A 204 -11.92 -34.94 24.87
C LEU A 204 -11.31 -35.01 23.47
N MET A 205 -10.50 -34.01 23.10
CA MET A 205 -9.81 -33.94 21.81
C MET A 205 -8.92 -35.17 21.53
N SER A 206 -8.33 -35.81 22.54
CA SER A 206 -7.55 -37.05 22.34
C SER A 206 -8.40 -38.27 21.96
N ASN A 207 -9.72 -38.19 22.11
CA ASN A 207 -10.67 -39.30 21.91
C ASN A 207 -11.67 -39.04 20.77
N VAL A 208 -11.59 -37.88 20.10
CA VAL A 208 -12.49 -37.52 18.98
C VAL A 208 -12.25 -38.45 17.79
N THR A 209 -13.33 -38.92 17.16
CA THR A 209 -13.24 -39.83 16.00
C THR A 209 -13.44 -39.13 14.66
N CYS A 210 -13.96 -37.89 14.70
CA CYS A 210 -14.22 -37.05 13.53
C CYS A 210 -13.12 -35.99 13.30
N SER A 211 -13.12 -35.39 12.11
CA SER A 211 -12.23 -34.26 11.79
C SER A 211 -12.64 -33.01 12.58
N ILE A 212 -11.70 -32.43 13.31
CA ILE A 212 -11.86 -31.11 13.95
C ILE A 212 -11.63 -30.03 12.88
N PRO A 213 -12.45 -28.95 12.81
CA PRO A 213 -12.19 -27.81 11.92
C PRO A 213 -10.83 -27.16 12.21
N GLU A 214 -10.20 -26.58 11.17
CA GLU A 214 -8.84 -26.02 11.30
C GLU A 214 -8.83 -24.61 11.92
N PHE A 215 -9.98 -23.93 11.96
CA PHE A 215 -10.19 -22.57 12.49
C PHE A 215 -9.27 -21.53 11.86
N THR A 216 -9.77 -20.89 10.80
CA THR A 216 -9.02 -19.79 10.15
C THR A 216 -8.74 -18.66 11.16
N CYS A 217 -7.46 -18.43 11.44
CA CYS A 217 -7.02 -17.45 12.44
C CYS A 217 -7.08 -16.03 11.86
N VAL A 218 -8.16 -15.30 12.14
CA VAL A 218 -8.36 -13.93 11.66
C VAL A 218 -8.16 -12.91 12.77
N SER A 219 -7.45 -11.81 12.49
CA SER A 219 -7.29 -10.70 13.43
C SER A 219 -8.62 -9.96 13.60
N ALA A 220 -9.27 -10.14 14.75
CA ALA A 220 -10.56 -9.53 15.03
C ALA A 220 -10.52 -7.98 14.94
N ALA A 221 -9.38 -7.34 15.24
CA ALA A 221 -9.23 -5.89 15.10
C ALA A 221 -9.08 -5.42 13.65
N LYS A 222 -8.49 -6.25 12.75
CA LYS A 222 -8.53 -6.01 11.29
C LYS A 222 -9.99 -6.00 10.85
N LEU A 223 -10.76 -7.02 11.24
CA LEU A 223 -12.18 -7.15 10.87
C LEU A 223 -13.03 -5.98 11.37
N VAL A 224 -12.97 -5.64 12.67
CA VAL A 224 -13.75 -4.53 13.24
C VAL A 224 -13.45 -3.23 12.50
N LYS A 225 -12.17 -2.91 12.28
CA LYS A 225 -11.76 -1.68 11.58
C LYS A 225 -12.26 -1.64 10.12
N LEU A 226 -12.16 -2.74 9.38
CA LEU A 226 -12.64 -2.82 8.00
C LEU A 226 -14.17 -2.79 7.91
N LEU A 227 -14.88 -3.36 8.89
CA LEU A 227 -16.34 -3.29 9.00
C LEU A 227 -16.82 -1.86 9.31
N GLU A 228 -16.16 -1.17 10.25
CA GLU A 228 -16.43 0.23 10.57
C GLU A 228 -16.17 1.16 9.38
N SER A 229 -15.08 0.95 8.62
CA SER A 229 -14.78 1.73 7.41
C SER A 229 -15.60 1.33 6.18
N LYS A 230 -16.31 0.19 6.23
CA LYS A 230 -17.05 -0.43 5.11
C LYS A 230 -16.15 -0.83 3.94
N GLU A 231 -14.90 -1.21 4.22
CA GLU A 231 -13.88 -1.62 3.24
C GLU A 231 -13.65 -3.16 3.20
N VAL A 232 -14.48 -3.95 3.88
CA VAL A 232 -14.38 -5.43 3.85
C VAL A 232 -14.60 -5.95 2.43
N ASN A 233 -13.65 -6.74 1.94
CA ASN A 233 -13.73 -7.39 0.63
C ASN A 233 -14.36 -8.80 0.74
N HIS A 234 -14.67 -9.42 -0.40
CA HIS A 234 -15.26 -10.77 -0.46
C HIS A 234 -14.40 -11.86 0.21
N ILE A 235 -13.07 -11.72 0.23
CA ILE A 235 -12.14 -12.69 0.85
C ILE A 235 -12.31 -12.65 2.37
N GLU A 236 -12.33 -11.46 2.97
CA GLU A 236 -12.54 -11.29 4.40
C GLU A 236 -13.97 -11.69 4.83
N PHE A 237 -14.99 -11.44 4.00
CA PHE A 237 -16.33 -11.99 4.24
C PHE A 237 -16.37 -13.53 4.16
N SER A 238 -15.68 -14.14 3.19
CA SER A 238 -15.53 -15.60 3.12
C SER A 238 -14.81 -16.15 4.36
N ARG A 239 -13.72 -15.50 4.83
CA ARG A 239 -13.02 -15.86 6.07
C ARG A 239 -13.93 -15.79 7.29
N ILE A 240 -14.70 -14.70 7.47
CA ILE A 240 -15.69 -14.59 8.55
C ILE A 240 -16.70 -15.74 8.47
N LYS A 241 -17.27 -15.98 7.27
CA LYS A 241 -18.24 -17.06 7.06
C LYS A 241 -17.65 -18.43 7.35
N HIS A 242 -16.39 -18.70 6.98
CA HIS A 242 -15.73 -19.97 7.29
C HIS A 242 -15.60 -20.19 8.80
N VAL A 243 -15.04 -19.23 9.56
CA VAL A 243 -14.95 -19.35 11.05
C VAL A 243 -16.32 -19.63 11.67
N VAL A 244 -17.34 -18.92 11.19
CA VAL A 244 -18.72 -19.06 11.66
C VAL A 244 -19.30 -20.44 11.30
N ASP A 245 -19.11 -20.92 10.08
CA ASP A 245 -19.56 -22.25 9.64
C ASP A 245 -18.81 -23.38 10.36
N GLU A 246 -17.54 -23.20 10.71
CA GLU A 246 -16.74 -24.12 11.54
C GLU A 246 -17.32 -24.23 12.97
N ILE A 247 -17.77 -23.11 13.57
CA ILE A 247 -18.49 -23.11 14.86
C ILE A 247 -19.81 -23.88 14.73
N LEU A 248 -20.59 -23.62 13.68
CA LEU A 248 -21.87 -24.30 13.44
C LEU A 248 -21.68 -25.81 13.14
N GLN A 249 -20.59 -26.19 12.47
CA GLN A 249 -20.21 -27.59 12.28
C GLN A 249 -19.88 -28.28 13.60
N MET A 250 -19.13 -27.62 14.50
CA MET A 250 -18.89 -28.14 15.85
C MET A 250 -20.19 -28.27 16.65
N TYR A 251 -21.08 -27.27 16.58
CA TYR A 251 -22.37 -27.30 17.29
C TYR A 251 -23.28 -28.45 16.83
N ARG A 252 -23.35 -28.70 15.52
CA ARG A 252 -24.18 -29.77 14.91
C ARG A 252 -23.68 -31.19 15.21
N ASN A 253 -22.41 -31.37 15.56
CA ASN A 253 -21.83 -32.67 15.89
C ASN A 253 -21.78 -32.86 17.41
N SER A 254 -22.42 -33.92 17.93
CA SER A 254 -22.50 -34.19 19.37
C SER A 254 -21.15 -34.42 20.06
N GLU A 255 -20.12 -34.97 19.38
CA GLU A 255 -18.77 -35.11 19.94
C GLU A 255 -18.09 -33.74 20.10
N LEU A 256 -18.25 -32.86 19.11
CA LEU A 256 -17.58 -31.56 19.03
C LEU A 256 -18.33 -30.47 19.82
N CYS A 257 -19.65 -30.55 19.95
CA CYS A 257 -20.47 -29.58 20.64
C CYS A 257 -20.09 -29.48 22.13
N HIS A 258 -19.76 -30.60 22.77
CA HIS A 258 -19.27 -30.60 24.15
C HIS A 258 -17.90 -29.90 24.29
N ILE A 259 -17.01 -30.07 23.30
CA ILE A 259 -15.73 -29.36 23.24
C ILE A 259 -15.96 -27.86 23.04
N LEU A 260 -16.88 -27.47 22.15
CA LEU A 260 -17.26 -26.07 21.89
C LEU A 260 -17.80 -25.37 23.15
N GLN A 261 -18.67 -26.04 23.92
CA GLN A 261 -19.19 -25.55 25.20
C GLN A 261 -18.07 -25.31 26.23
N LEU A 262 -17.08 -26.19 26.29
CA LEU A 262 -15.95 -26.02 27.22
C LEU A 262 -14.98 -24.92 26.76
N LEU A 263 -14.73 -24.80 25.44
CA LEU A 263 -13.88 -23.75 24.83
C LEU A 263 -14.38 -22.33 25.15
N PHE A 264 -15.66 -22.18 25.47
CA PHE A 264 -16.26 -20.90 25.86
C PHE A 264 -15.56 -20.27 27.08
N LYS A 265 -15.10 -21.07 28.05
CA LYS A 265 -14.40 -20.59 29.26
C LYS A 265 -13.04 -19.93 28.96
N PRO A 266 -12.07 -20.57 28.26
CA PRO A 266 -10.84 -19.90 27.86
C PRO A 266 -11.06 -18.77 26.84
N THR A 267 -12.07 -18.85 25.96
CA THR A 267 -12.42 -17.75 25.05
C THR A 267 -12.90 -16.51 25.81
N TRP A 268 -13.73 -16.68 26.85
CA TRP A 268 -14.11 -15.58 27.74
C TRP A 268 -12.88 -14.98 28.47
N LEU A 269 -11.94 -15.81 28.93
CA LEU A 269 -10.71 -15.31 29.55
C LEU A 269 -9.85 -14.48 28.58
N ALA A 270 -9.70 -14.93 27.34
CA ALA A 270 -8.85 -14.30 26.34
C ALA A 270 -9.45 -13.00 25.77
N THR A 271 -10.78 -12.93 25.63
CA THR A 271 -11.49 -11.79 25.04
C THR A 271 -12.09 -10.84 26.08
N GLY A 272 -12.34 -11.33 27.29
CA GLY A 272 -13.15 -10.68 28.32
C GLY A 272 -14.62 -10.45 27.95
N LEU A 273 -15.08 -11.00 26.81
CA LEU A 273 -16.46 -10.88 26.34
C LEU A 273 -17.29 -12.05 26.89
N ASN A 274 -18.15 -11.77 27.86
CA ASN A 274 -19.17 -12.72 28.30
C ASN A 274 -20.37 -12.64 27.34
N ILE A 275 -20.70 -13.74 26.69
CA ILE A 275 -21.78 -13.94 25.72
C ILE A 275 -22.46 -15.26 26.12
N GLU A 276 -23.76 -15.43 25.91
CA GLU A 276 -24.42 -16.71 26.18
C GLU A 276 -24.20 -17.69 25.02
N PHE A 277 -24.03 -18.99 25.32
CA PHE A 277 -23.70 -20.01 24.31
C PHE A 277 -24.73 -20.06 23.16
N GLU A 278 -26.02 -20.10 23.51
CA GLU A 278 -27.11 -20.09 22.54
C GLU A 278 -27.13 -18.81 21.69
N THR A 279 -26.83 -17.65 22.28
CA THR A 279 -26.71 -16.38 21.56
C THR A 279 -25.55 -16.39 20.57
N LEU A 280 -24.39 -16.96 20.93
CA LEU A 280 -23.28 -17.11 19.99
C LEU A 280 -23.71 -17.95 18.78
N VAL A 281 -24.38 -19.09 19.01
CA VAL A 281 -24.86 -19.97 17.94
C VAL A 281 -25.88 -19.26 17.05
N SER A 282 -26.88 -18.57 17.61
CA SER A 282 -27.90 -17.87 16.81
C SER A 282 -27.32 -16.71 15.98
N GLU A 283 -26.37 -15.96 16.55
CA GLU A 283 -25.67 -14.90 15.81
C GLU A 283 -24.76 -15.49 14.73
N CYS A 284 -24.13 -16.64 14.99
CA CYS A 284 -23.38 -17.37 13.96
C CYS A 284 -24.28 -17.81 12.79
N GLU A 285 -25.45 -18.41 13.04
CA GLU A 285 -26.38 -18.76 11.97
C GLU A 285 -26.79 -17.51 11.16
N TRP A 286 -27.17 -16.42 11.83
CA TRP A 286 -27.54 -15.17 11.17
C TRP A 286 -26.42 -14.55 10.33
N ILE A 287 -25.18 -14.50 10.84
CA ILE A 287 -24.01 -13.99 10.10
C ILE A 287 -23.72 -14.87 8.88
N SER A 288 -23.77 -16.19 9.04
CA SER A 288 -23.50 -17.15 7.96
C SER A 288 -24.48 -17.00 6.80
N ASP A 289 -25.77 -16.90 7.12
CA ASP A 289 -26.83 -16.68 6.14
C ASP A 289 -26.69 -15.29 5.49
N LYS A 290 -26.49 -14.24 6.29
CA LYS A 290 -26.39 -12.86 5.78
C LYS A 290 -25.21 -12.64 4.83
N ILE A 291 -24.06 -13.27 5.11
CA ILE A 291 -22.92 -13.26 4.19
C ILE A 291 -23.20 -14.17 2.98
N GLY A 292 -23.76 -15.36 3.21
CA GLY A 292 -24.10 -16.34 2.18
C GLY A 292 -25.19 -15.88 1.20
N GLU A 293 -26.01 -14.88 1.54
CA GLU A 293 -26.91 -14.19 0.61
C GLU A 293 -26.15 -13.29 -0.39
N VAL A 294 -24.96 -12.79 -0.03
CA VAL A 294 -24.26 -11.71 -0.75
C VAL A 294 -23.06 -12.22 -1.54
N ILE A 295 -22.14 -12.96 -0.92
CA ILE A 295 -20.97 -13.49 -1.62
C ILE A 295 -21.35 -14.70 -2.48
N SER A 296 -20.70 -14.87 -3.63
CA SER A 296 -20.84 -16.12 -4.37
C SER A 296 -20.01 -17.22 -3.71
N LEU A 297 -20.47 -18.46 -3.83
CA LEU A 297 -19.80 -19.64 -3.29
C LEU A 297 -19.47 -20.64 -4.41
N ASP A 298 -18.47 -21.48 -4.19
CA ASP A 298 -18.01 -22.46 -5.17
C ASP A 298 -19.14 -23.41 -5.62
N GLY A 299 -19.34 -23.50 -6.93
CA GLY A 299 -20.38 -24.34 -7.55
C GLY A 299 -21.66 -23.60 -7.97
N GLU A 300 -21.80 -22.30 -7.70
CA GLU A 300 -22.93 -21.52 -8.20
C GLU A 300 -22.86 -21.33 -9.74
N ASN A 301 -23.92 -21.74 -10.44
CA ASN A 301 -23.98 -21.71 -11.91
C ASN A 301 -24.05 -20.30 -12.53
N ASP A 302 -24.30 -19.29 -11.71
CA ASP A 302 -24.68 -17.94 -12.11
C ASP A 302 -23.47 -17.07 -12.52
N GLN A 303 -22.26 -17.59 -12.31
CA GLN A 303 -20.97 -16.92 -12.49
C GLN A 303 -20.21 -17.35 -13.76
N LYS A 304 -20.86 -18.06 -14.69
CA LYS A 304 -20.22 -18.54 -15.94
C LYS A 304 -19.60 -17.39 -16.74
N MET A 305 -18.35 -17.57 -17.12
CA MET A 305 -17.58 -16.58 -17.90
C MET A 305 -18.19 -16.41 -19.29
N SER A 306 -18.07 -15.21 -19.87
CA SER A 306 -18.44 -14.98 -21.27
C SER A 306 -17.57 -15.82 -22.20
N CYS A 307 -18.10 -16.20 -23.37
CA CYS A 307 -17.36 -16.98 -24.34
C CYS A 307 -17.73 -16.63 -25.78
N SER A 308 -16.80 -16.87 -26.70
CA SER A 308 -16.99 -16.69 -28.14
C SER A 308 -16.28 -17.80 -28.91
N LEU A 309 -16.74 -18.06 -30.13
CA LEU A 309 -16.06 -18.98 -31.07
C LEU A 309 -14.90 -18.31 -31.82
N VAL A 310 -14.76 -16.98 -31.72
CA VAL A 310 -13.78 -16.18 -32.49
C VAL A 310 -12.71 -15.56 -31.58
N ILE A 311 -13.05 -15.26 -30.32
CA ILE A 311 -12.16 -14.68 -29.32
C ILE A 311 -11.72 -15.81 -28.36
N PRO A 312 -10.42 -15.95 -28.03
CA PRO A 312 -9.93 -16.95 -27.08
C PRO A 312 -10.59 -16.85 -25.70
N SER A 313 -10.72 -17.99 -25.00
CA SER A 313 -11.19 -18.07 -23.61
C SER A 313 -10.40 -17.15 -22.68
N ASP A 314 -9.09 -17.13 -22.85
CA ASP A 314 -8.11 -16.50 -21.97
C ASP A 314 -8.29 -14.98 -21.90
N PHE A 315 -8.88 -14.37 -22.94
CA PHE A 315 -9.27 -12.96 -22.95
C PHE A 315 -10.41 -12.69 -21.96
N PHE A 316 -11.46 -13.51 -21.99
CA PHE A 316 -12.58 -13.40 -21.04
C PHE A 316 -12.13 -13.77 -19.63
N GLU A 317 -11.23 -14.74 -19.50
CA GLU A 317 -10.61 -15.10 -18.23
C GLU A 317 -9.88 -13.91 -17.59
N ALA A 318 -8.99 -13.25 -18.34
CA ALA A 318 -8.27 -12.06 -17.88
C ALA A 318 -9.18 -10.88 -17.53
N MET A 319 -10.30 -10.69 -18.25
CA MET A 319 -11.20 -9.56 -18.06
C MET A 319 -12.26 -9.77 -16.95
N GLU A 320 -12.70 -11.01 -16.73
CA GLU A 320 -13.81 -11.31 -15.80
C GLU A 320 -13.36 -11.96 -14.49
N SER A 321 -12.28 -12.76 -14.46
CA SER A 321 -11.77 -13.34 -13.21
C SER A 321 -11.45 -12.34 -12.09
N PRO A 322 -11.05 -11.06 -12.35
CA PRO A 322 -10.77 -10.11 -11.27
C PRO A 322 -12.00 -9.61 -10.50
N TRP A 323 -13.23 -10.00 -10.87
CA TRP A 323 -14.46 -9.55 -10.18
C TRP A 323 -15.61 -10.56 -10.19
N LYS A 324 -15.69 -11.45 -11.18
CA LYS A 324 -16.70 -12.49 -11.29
C LYS A 324 -16.47 -13.57 -10.23
N GLY A 325 -17.53 -14.20 -9.74
CA GLY A 325 -17.45 -15.12 -8.60
C GLY A 325 -17.35 -14.47 -7.21
N ARG A 326 -17.18 -13.15 -7.08
CA ARG A 326 -17.04 -12.47 -5.77
C ARG A 326 -18.37 -12.19 -5.07
N VAL A 327 -19.40 -11.79 -5.83
CA VAL A 327 -20.71 -11.37 -5.34
C VAL A 327 -21.79 -12.04 -6.20
N LYS A 328 -22.90 -12.46 -5.60
CA LYS A 328 -24.00 -13.09 -6.35
C LYS A 328 -24.59 -12.13 -7.37
N ARG A 329 -24.85 -12.65 -8.56
CA ARG A 329 -25.38 -11.92 -9.72
C ARG A 329 -26.62 -11.08 -9.42
N ILE A 330 -27.48 -11.53 -8.51
CA ILE A 330 -28.70 -10.83 -8.06
C ILE A 330 -28.45 -9.42 -7.50
N HIS A 331 -27.26 -9.14 -6.96
CA HIS A 331 -26.91 -7.84 -6.38
C HIS A 331 -26.26 -6.89 -7.38
N ALA A 332 -25.95 -7.35 -8.60
CA ALA A 332 -25.21 -6.60 -9.62
C ALA A 332 -25.73 -6.86 -11.05
N VAL A 333 -27.02 -7.19 -11.20
CA VAL A 333 -27.64 -7.66 -12.45
C VAL A 333 -27.31 -6.77 -13.65
N GLU A 334 -27.40 -5.45 -13.48
CA GLU A 334 -27.14 -4.45 -14.53
C GLU A 334 -25.68 -4.47 -14.99
N ALA A 335 -24.72 -4.62 -14.07
CA ALA A 335 -23.30 -4.68 -14.39
C ALA A 335 -22.94 -5.97 -15.15
N PHE A 336 -23.45 -7.12 -14.69
CA PHE A 336 -23.28 -8.40 -15.39
C PHE A 336 -23.87 -8.35 -16.81
N ALA A 337 -25.09 -7.83 -16.96
CA ALA A 337 -25.73 -7.68 -18.27
C ALA A 337 -24.99 -6.69 -19.19
N GLY A 338 -24.40 -5.63 -18.62
CA GLY A 338 -23.56 -4.68 -19.34
C GLY A 338 -22.29 -5.33 -19.92
N VAL A 339 -21.62 -6.18 -19.14
CA VAL A 339 -20.43 -6.92 -19.60
C VAL A 339 -20.80 -7.95 -20.66
N GLU A 340 -21.85 -8.75 -20.45
CA GLU A 340 -22.29 -9.76 -21.42
C GLU A 340 -22.65 -9.11 -22.77
N LYS A 341 -23.33 -7.96 -22.74
CA LYS A 341 -23.61 -7.19 -23.96
C LYS A 341 -22.33 -6.67 -24.63
N ALA A 342 -21.38 -6.13 -23.87
CA ALA A 342 -20.12 -5.65 -24.42
C ALA A 342 -19.28 -6.78 -25.03
N ALA A 343 -19.31 -7.98 -24.44
CA ALA A 343 -18.69 -9.19 -24.98
C ALA A 343 -19.35 -9.65 -26.29
N GLU A 344 -20.68 -9.56 -26.40
CA GLU A 344 -21.41 -9.83 -27.65
C GLU A 344 -21.08 -8.80 -28.74
N ASP A 345 -21.15 -7.50 -28.43
CA ASP A 345 -20.80 -6.40 -29.34
C ASP A 345 -19.35 -6.57 -29.87
N LEU A 346 -18.39 -6.88 -29.00
CA LEU A 346 -16.99 -7.18 -29.36
C LEU A 346 -16.89 -8.44 -30.25
N SER A 347 -17.62 -9.51 -29.92
CA SER A 347 -17.61 -10.74 -30.71
C SER A 347 -18.23 -10.56 -32.10
N ILE A 348 -19.16 -9.61 -32.27
CA ILE A 348 -19.69 -9.22 -33.58
C ILE A 348 -18.61 -8.45 -34.36
N ALA A 349 -18.01 -7.41 -33.75
CA ALA A 349 -16.97 -6.61 -34.39
C ALA A 349 -15.77 -7.43 -34.88
N VAL A 350 -15.20 -8.30 -34.03
CA VAL A 350 -14.06 -9.18 -34.41
C VAL A 350 -14.45 -10.12 -35.56
N LYS A 351 -15.71 -10.57 -35.62
CA LYS A 351 -16.22 -11.47 -36.66
C LYS A 351 -16.49 -10.74 -37.99
N GLU A 352 -16.89 -9.47 -37.95
CA GLU A 352 -17.14 -8.66 -39.14
C GLU A 352 -15.85 -8.08 -39.71
N ASP A 353 -15.00 -7.46 -38.88
CA ASP A 353 -13.83 -6.70 -39.33
C ASP A 353 -12.56 -7.56 -39.42
N PHE A 354 -12.31 -8.44 -38.45
CA PHE A 354 -11.03 -9.17 -38.34
C PHE A 354 -11.04 -10.53 -39.03
N LEU A 355 -12.15 -11.27 -38.97
CA LEU A 355 -12.27 -12.59 -39.58
C LEU A 355 -12.04 -12.61 -41.11
N PRO A 356 -12.46 -11.60 -41.92
CA PRO A 356 -12.11 -11.53 -43.33
C PRO A 356 -10.60 -11.37 -43.57
N ILE A 357 -9.91 -10.62 -42.72
CA ILE A 357 -8.45 -10.42 -42.79
C ILE A 357 -7.75 -11.75 -42.50
N VAL A 358 -8.11 -12.43 -41.40
CA VAL A 358 -7.56 -13.75 -41.04
C VAL A 358 -7.83 -14.80 -42.12
N LYS A 359 -9.01 -14.79 -42.75
CA LYS A 359 -9.33 -15.67 -43.90
C LYS A 359 -8.47 -15.36 -45.12
N ARG A 360 -8.22 -14.09 -45.41
CA ARG A 360 -7.34 -13.66 -46.53
C ARG A 360 -5.90 -14.10 -46.29
N VAL A 361 -5.34 -13.83 -45.11
CA VAL A 361 -3.99 -14.28 -44.73
C VAL A 361 -3.87 -15.81 -44.83
N LYS A 362 -4.84 -16.56 -44.31
CA LYS A 362 -4.87 -18.03 -44.41
C LYS A 362 -4.92 -18.54 -45.86
N ALA A 363 -5.63 -17.84 -46.75
CA ALA A 363 -5.65 -18.17 -48.18
C ALA A 363 -4.31 -17.86 -48.87
N THR A 364 -3.62 -16.78 -48.48
CA THR A 364 -2.28 -16.44 -49.00
C THR A 364 -1.18 -17.38 -48.50
N THR A 365 -1.32 -17.96 -47.29
CA THR A 365 -0.40 -19.00 -46.76
C THR A 365 -0.56 -20.39 -47.40
N ALA A 366 -1.47 -20.59 -48.35
CA ALA A 366 -1.59 -21.86 -49.08
C ALA A 366 -0.41 -22.04 -50.08
N PRO A 367 0.01 -23.28 -50.38
CA PRO A 367 1.44 -23.58 -50.54
C PRO A 367 2.03 -23.21 -51.91
N LEU A 368 2.61 -22.02 -51.99
CA LEU A 368 3.61 -21.65 -52.99
C LEU A 368 4.88 -21.17 -52.28
N GLY A 369 5.86 -22.06 -52.13
CA GLY A 369 7.10 -21.79 -51.42
C GLY A 369 7.99 -20.78 -52.17
N GLY A 370 7.96 -19.53 -51.73
CA GLY A 370 8.98 -18.52 -52.07
C GLY A 370 10.30 -18.78 -51.32
N PRO A 371 11.47 -18.59 -51.94
CA PRO A 371 12.75 -18.91 -51.33
C PRO A 371 13.31 -17.77 -50.46
N LYS A 372 12.64 -17.48 -49.33
CA LYS A 372 13.18 -16.84 -48.11
C LYS A 372 12.14 -16.90 -46.99
N GLY A 373 12.59 -16.82 -45.74
CA GLY A 373 11.72 -16.88 -44.55
C GLY A 373 10.97 -15.55 -44.34
N GLU A 374 10.01 -15.27 -45.21
CA GLU A 374 9.28 -14.01 -45.24
C GLU A 374 8.16 -13.96 -44.19
N VAL A 375 8.14 -12.88 -43.40
CA VAL A 375 7.07 -12.62 -42.43
C VAL A 375 5.82 -12.22 -43.23
N LEU A 376 4.84 -13.12 -43.33
CA LEU A 376 3.70 -12.93 -44.22
C LEU A 376 2.60 -12.02 -43.67
N PHE A 377 2.58 -11.81 -42.35
CA PHE A 377 1.61 -10.95 -41.66
C PHE A 377 2.21 -10.36 -40.38
N VAL A 378 2.10 -9.04 -40.21
CA VAL A 378 2.65 -8.29 -39.07
C VAL A 378 1.52 -7.59 -38.31
N LEU A 379 1.47 -7.79 -37.00
CA LEU A 379 0.64 -7.02 -36.08
C LEU A 379 1.55 -6.18 -35.18
N VAL A 380 1.37 -4.86 -35.22
CA VAL A 380 2.10 -3.92 -34.36
C VAL A 380 1.08 -3.16 -33.53
N ASP A 381 1.21 -3.25 -32.20
CA ASP A 381 0.40 -2.50 -31.26
C ASP A 381 1.25 -1.39 -30.61
N GLU A 382 0.81 -0.14 -30.75
CA GLU A 382 1.34 1.06 -30.10
C GLU A 382 2.87 1.20 -30.10
N ILE A 383 3.49 1.10 -31.29
CA ILE A 383 4.95 1.16 -31.41
C ILE A 383 5.55 2.45 -30.82
N CYS A 384 6.74 2.33 -30.23
CA CYS A 384 7.48 3.44 -29.61
C CYS A 384 6.81 4.11 -28.39
N ARG A 385 5.87 3.46 -27.69
CA ARG A 385 5.19 4.01 -26.48
C ARG A 385 6.12 4.54 -25.37
N GLY A 386 7.37 4.06 -25.29
CA GLY A 386 8.35 4.38 -24.25
C GLY A 386 9.41 5.44 -24.61
N THR A 387 9.22 6.22 -25.68
CA THR A 387 10.19 7.25 -26.11
C THR A 387 9.54 8.62 -26.34
N GLU A 388 10.36 9.64 -26.59
CA GLU A 388 9.91 10.98 -26.94
C GLU A 388 9.01 10.96 -28.18
N THR A 389 7.81 11.55 -28.08
CA THR A 389 6.74 11.45 -29.08
C THR A 389 7.18 11.78 -30.51
N ALA A 390 8.01 12.81 -30.68
CA ALA A 390 8.54 13.21 -31.98
C ALA A 390 9.50 12.16 -32.58
N LYS A 391 10.44 11.64 -31.79
CA LYS A 391 11.37 10.59 -32.22
C LYS A 391 10.65 9.26 -32.46
N GLY A 392 9.71 8.91 -31.58
CA GLY A 392 8.85 7.73 -31.74
C GLY A 392 8.04 7.79 -33.02
N THR A 393 7.49 8.96 -33.37
CA THR A 393 6.77 9.21 -34.63
C THR A 393 7.66 8.94 -35.85
N CYS A 394 8.88 9.47 -35.89
CA CYS A 394 9.81 9.23 -37.00
C CYS A 394 10.26 7.77 -37.12
N ILE A 395 10.54 7.11 -35.99
CA ILE A 395 10.94 5.69 -35.97
C ILE A 395 9.78 4.80 -36.43
N ALA A 396 8.57 5.05 -35.92
CA ALA A 396 7.35 4.35 -36.33
C ALA A 396 7.11 4.50 -37.84
N GLY A 397 7.21 5.73 -38.37
CA GLY A 397 7.07 5.99 -39.81
C GLY A 397 8.07 5.22 -40.65
N SER A 398 9.35 5.24 -40.28
CA SER A 398 10.40 4.48 -40.98
C SER A 398 10.17 2.96 -40.96
N ILE A 399 9.63 2.42 -39.86
CA ILE A 399 9.28 1.00 -39.75
C ILE A 399 8.09 0.66 -40.65
N ILE A 400 7.05 1.50 -40.68
CA ILE A 400 5.88 1.32 -41.56
C ILE A 400 6.32 1.35 -43.04
N GLU A 401 7.16 2.31 -43.42
CA GLU A 401 7.71 2.43 -44.77
C GLU A 401 8.57 1.21 -45.15
N THR A 402 9.40 0.70 -44.23
CA THR A 402 10.17 -0.54 -44.45
C THR A 402 9.27 -1.77 -44.62
N LEU A 403 8.17 -1.87 -43.88
CA LEU A 403 7.21 -2.98 -44.01
C LEU A 403 6.44 -2.93 -45.34
N GLU A 404 6.11 -1.73 -45.83
CA GLU A 404 5.55 -1.50 -47.16
C GLU A 404 6.55 -1.87 -48.27
N GLU A 405 7.82 -1.48 -48.16
CA GLU A 405 8.88 -1.85 -49.11
C GLU A 405 9.10 -3.37 -49.20
N ILE A 406 8.98 -4.08 -48.08
CA ILE A 406 9.03 -5.55 -48.02
C ILE A 406 7.76 -6.19 -48.64
N GLY A 407 6.66 -5.44 -48.79
CA GLY A 407 5.38 -5.95 -49.29
C GLY A 407 4.63 -6.79 -48.26
N CYS A 408 4.88 -6.58 -46.96
CA CYS A 408 4.25 -7.34 -45.89
C CYS A 408 2.79 -6.90 -45.68
N LEU A 409 1.87 -7.86 -45.51
CA LEU A 409 0.53 -7.55 -45.00
C LEU A 409 0.64 -7.20 -43.50
N GLY A 410 -0.06 -6.18 -43.03
CA GLY A 410 -0.05 -5.90 -41.60
C GLY A 410 -1.10 -4.93 -41.11
N ILE A 411 -1.21 -4.84 -39.79
CA ILE A 411 -2.03 -3.88 -39.06
C ILE A 411 -1.13 -3.20 -38.03
N VAL A 412 -1.14 -1.86 -38.01
CA VAL A 412 -0.36 -1.04 -37.08
C VAL A 412 -1.33 -0.13 -36.32
N SER A 413 -1.44 -0.32 -35.01
CA SER A 413 -2.13 0.62 -34.13
C SER A 413 -1.17 1.72 -33.67
N THR A 414 -1.66 2.93 -33.44
CA THR A 414 -0.83 4.05 -32.96
C THR A 414 -1.65 5.20 -32.38
N HIS A 415 -1.13 5.83 -31.33
CA HIS A 415 -1.59 7.13 -30.82
C HIS A 415 -0.73 8.31 -31.32
N LEU A 416 0.29 8.03 -32.15
CA LEU A 416 1.20 9.05 -32.67
C LEU A 416 0.58 9.75 -33.88
N HIS A 417 -0.34 10.69 -33.64
CA HIS A 417 -1.05 11.44 -34.70
C HIS A 417 -0.09 12.13 -35.70
N GLY A 418 1.15 12.45 -35.29
CA GLY A 418 2.17 13.00 -36.18
C GLY A 418 2.63 12.07 -37.32
N ILE A 419 2.34 10.76 -37.24
CA ILE A 419 2.62 9.81 -38.34
C ILE A 419 1.85 10.23 -39.61
N PHE A 420 0.62 10.72 -39.47
CA PHE A 420 -0.21 11.16 -40.59
C PHE A 420 0.27 12.47 -41.26
N SER A 421 1.24 13.16 -40.66
CA SER A 421 1.88 14.36 -41.22
C SER A 421 3.31 14.12 -41.73
N LEU A 422 3.85 12.90 -41.58
CA LEU A 422 5.14 12.55 -42.16
C LEU A 422 5.02 12.27 -43.68
N PRO A 423 6.05 12.61 -44.48
CA PRO A 423 6.08 12.34 -45.92
C PRO A 423 6.50 10.88 -46.19
N LEU A 424 5.68 9.92 -45.76
CA LEU A 424 5.95 8.48 -45.91
C LEU A 424 5.49 7.96 -47.29
N ASN A 425 6.30 7.10 -47.90
CA ASN A 425 6.00 6.44 -49.17
C ASN A 425 5.18 5.15 -48.97
N THR A 426 3.91 5.28 -48.59
CA THR A 426 3.02 4.16 -48.27
C THR A 426 1.81 4.07 -49.21
N PRO A 427 1.99 3.71 -50.51
CA PRO A 427 0.92 3.76 -51.51
C PRO A 427 -0.23 2.76 -51.30
N ASN A 428 -0.02 1.64 -50.58
CA ASN A 428 -1.06 0.65 -50.30
C ASN A 428 -1.65 0.75 -48.89
N ALA A 429 -1.17 1.69 -48.06
CA ALA A 429 -1.70 1.88 -46.70
C ALA A 429 -3.12 2.47 -46.73
N VAL A 430 -4.01 1.90 -45.90
CA VAL A 430 -5.38 2.37 -45.70
C VAL A 430 -5.55 2.79 -44.26
N TYR A 431 -5.98 4.02 -44.04
CA TYR A 431 -6.24 4.54 -42.70
C TYR A 431 -7.61 4.12 -42.18
N LYS A 432 -7.59 3.52 -40.98
CA LYS A 432 -8.77 3.08 -40.25
C LYS A 432 -8.76 3.70 -38.85
N ALA A 433 -9.95 3.99 -38.34
CA ALA A 433 -10.17 4.47 -36.99
C ALA A 433 -11.22 3.58 -36.28
N MET A 434 -11.23 3.62 -34.95
CA MET A 434 -12.26 2.94 -34.17
C MET A 434 -13.47 3.85 -34.03
N GLY A 435 -14.65 3.35 -34.38
CA GLY A 435 -15.88 4.12 -34.42
C GLY A 435 -16.35 4.55 -33.04
N THR A 436 -16.96 5.74 -32.98
CA THR A 436 -17.57 6.33 -31.78
C THR A 436 -18.94 6.90 -32.12
N GLU A 437 -19.92 6.64 -31.28
CA GLU A 437 -21.26 7.25 -31.35
C GLU A 437 -21.43 8.22 -30.18
N ASP A 438 -21.86 9.44 -30.45
CA ASP A 438 -22.22 10.40 -29.40
C ASP A 438 -23.62 10.08 -28.86
N ILE A 439 -23.68 9.68 -27.59
CA ILE A 439 -24.91 9.39 -26.86
C ILE A 439 -24.97 10.34 -25.65
N GLU A 440 -25.90 11.30 -25.70
CA GLU A 440 -26.12 12.32 -24.65
C GLU A 440 -24.92 13.25 -24.39
N GLY A 441 -24.11 13.55 -25.41
CA GLY A 441 -22.91 14.38 -25.28
C GLY A 441 -21.72 13.60 -24.70
N ARG A 442 -21.66 12.30 -24.98
CA ARG A 442 -20.59 11.38 -24.55
C ARG A 442 -20.26 10.43 -25.71
N PRO A 443 -19.03 10.46 -26.25
CA PRO A 443 -18.62 9.50 -27.26
C PRO A 443 -18.44 8.12 -26.63
N LYS A 444 -19.25 7.16 -27.09
CA LYS A 444 -19.17 5.75 -26.72
C LYS A 444 -18.49 4.97 -27.85
N PRO A 445 -17.50 4.11 -27.58
CA PRO A 445 -16.91 3.26 -28.62
C PRO A 445 -17.96 2.30 -29.19
N THR A 446 -18.03 2.21 -30.51
CA THR A 446 -18.90 1.26 -31.23
C THR A 446 -18.21 -0.07 -31.51
N TRP A 447 -16.91 -0.15 -31.24
CA TRP A 447 -16.00 -1.28 -31.51
C TRP A 447 -15.86 -1.66 -32.99
N LYS A 448 -16.37 -0.85 -33.93
CA LYS A 448 -16.31 -1.08 -35.38
C LYS A 448 -15.20 -0.29 -36.06
N LEU A 449 -14.49 -0.93 -37.00
CA LEU A 449 -13.36 -0.35 -37.73
C LEU A 449 -13.82 0.47 -38.95
N ILE A 450 -13.89 1.79 -38.79
CA ILE A 450 -14.35 2.72 -39.84
C ILE A 450 -13.18 3.28 -40.68
N ASP A 451 -13.46 3.72 -41.92
CA ASP A 451 -12.49 4.41 -42.77
C ASP A 451 -12.17 5.82 -42.24
N GLY A 452 -10.89 6.18 -42.22
CA GLY A 452 -10.42 7.52 -41.86
C GLY A 452 -9.35 7.55 -40.78
N ILE A 453 -9.09 8.76 -40.26
CA ILE A 453 -8.09 9.04 -39.24
C ILE A 453 -8.78 9.72 -38.06
N CYS A 454 -8.62 9.18 -36.85
CA CYS A 454 -8.99 9.90 -35.64
C CYS A 454 -7.91 10.95 -35.32
N LYS A 455 -8.29 12.23 -35.26
CA LYS A 455 -7.40 13.36 -34.96
C LYS A 455 -7.59 13.96 -33.57
N GLU A 456 -8.61 13.53 -32.84
CA GLU A 456 -8.94 14.04 -31.51
C GLU A 456 -8.90 12.88 -30.50
N SER A 457 -8.05 13.01 -29.49
CA SER A 457 -8.02 12.08 -28.37
C SER A 457 -9.15 12.43 -27.40
N LEU A 458 -10.00 11.45 -27.05
CA LEU A 458 -11.06 11.59 -26.04
C LEU A 458 -10.52 11.83 -24.60
N ALA A 459 -9.21 12.04 -24.43
CA ALA A 459 -8.50 12.07 -23.15
C ALA A 459 -9.08 13.08 -22.14
N PHE A 460 -9.56 14.25 -22.59
CA PHE A 460 -10.19 15.24 -21.71
C PHE A 460 -11.58 14.80 -21.22
N GLU A 461 -12.33 14.06 -22.03
CA GLU A 461 -13.66 13.54 -21.68
C GLU A 461 -13.53 12.28 -20.83
N THR A 462 -12.55 11.41 -21.12
CA THR A 462 -12.16 10.29 -20.24
C THR A 462 -11.75 10.83 -18.87
N ALA A 463 -10.90 11.86 -18.81
CA ALA A 463 -10.54 12.51 -17.55
C ALA A 463 -11.76 13.03 -16.78
N GLN A 464 -12.76 13.59 -17.47
CA GLN A 464 -14.00 14.06 -16.84
C GLN A 464 -14.84 12.90 -16.27
N ASN A 465 -14.93 11.79 -17.00
CA ASN A 465 -15.66 10.59 -16.59
C ASN A 465 -14.98 9.89 -15.39
N GLU A 466 -13.65 9.87 -15.34
CA GLU A 466 -12.85 9.40 -14.18
C GLU A 466 -12.86 10.38 -12.98
N GLY A 467 -13.69 11.43 -13.04
CA GLY A 467 -13.94 12.34 -11.92
C GLY A 467 -12.91 13.46 -11.74
N ILE A 468 -12.05 13.73 -12.72
CA ILE A 468 -11.10 14.86 -12.64
C ILE A 468 -11.88 16.19 -12.64
N PRO A 469 -11.63 17.10 -11.67
CA PRO A 469 -12.31 18.38 -11.58
C PRO A 469 -12.30 19.20 -12.88
N GLU A 470 -13.49 19.64 -13.31
CA GLU A 470 -13.73 20.36 -14.57
C GLU A 470 -12.82 21.60 -14.75
N LYS A 471 -12.43 22.27 -13.65
CA LYS A 471 -11.49 23.40 -13.68
C LYS A 471 -10.10 23.01 -14.18
N MET A 472 -9.61 21.83 -13.83
CA MET A 472 -8.31 21.32 -14.33
C MET A 472 -8.40 20.91 -15.79
N ILE A 473 -9.52 20.31 -16.21
CA ILE A 473 -9.76 19.92 -17.60
C ILE A 473 -9.83 21.15 -18.50
N LYS A 474 -10.60 22.19 -18.12
CA LYS A 474 -10.65 23.48 -18.83
C LYS A 474 -9.25 24.09 -18.98
N ARG A 475 -8.45 24.09 -17.89
CA ARG A 475 -7.07 24.61 -17.95
C ARG A 475 -6.15 23.76 -18.83
N ALA A 476 -6.31 22.44 -18.85
CA ALA A 476 -5.53 21.56 -19.71
C ALA A 476 -5.88 21.75 -21.20
N ALA A 477 -7.17 21.96 -21.52
CA ALA A 477 -7.63 22.27 -22.88
C ALA A 477 -7.10 23.63 -23.37
N GLU A 478 -7.10 24.67 -22.53
CA GLU A 478 -6.46 25.97 -22.84
C GLU A 478 -4.97 25.81 -23.19
N LEU A 479 -4.24 25.01 -22.40
CA LEU A 479 -2.82 24.75 -22.61
C LEU A 479 -2.58 23.98 -23.92
N TYR A 480 -3.38 22.97 -24.21
CA TYR A 480 -3.32 22.20 -25.46
C TYR A 480 -3.52 23.09 -26.71
N LEU A 481 -4.54 23.97 -26.69
CA LEU A 481 -4.76 24.95 -27.75
C LEU A 481 -3.58 25.91 -27.92
N SER A 482 -2.94 26.33 -26.82
CA SER A 482 -1.76 27.21 -26.87
C SER A 482 -0.50 26.56 -27.46
N LEU A 483 -0.38 25.23 -27.36
CA LEU A 483 0.73 24.46 -27.90
C LEU A 483 0.55 24.18 -29.40
N ASN A 484 -0.65 23.74 -29.81
CA ASN A 484 -0.93 23.39 -31.21
C ASN A 484 -1.25 24.60 -32.10
N GLY A 485 -1.57 25.76 -31.52
CA GLY A 485 -1.96 26.97 -32.26
C GLY A 485 -0.87 27.68 -33.08
N LYS A 486 0.32 27.08 -33.26
CA LYS A 486 1.42 27.68 -34.04
C LYS A 486 1.52 27.24 -35.50
N ASP A 487 0.86 26.14 -35.90
CA ASP A 487 1.03 25.53 -37.23
C ASP A 487 -0.18 25.65 -38.17
N VAL A 488 -1.12 26.57 -37.92
CA VAL A 488 -2.28 26.79 -38.82
C VAL A 488 -2.35 28.24 -39.31
N SER A 489 -1.78 28.47 -40.49
CA SER A 489 -1.96 29.72 -41.23
C SER A 489 -3.26 29.71 -42.05
N LEU A 490 -4.29 30.35 -41.50
CA LEU A 490 -5.39 31.04 -42.20
C LEU A 490 -5.85 30.48 -43.56
N GLU A 491 -6.94 29.68 -43.55
CA GLU A 491 -7.97 29.79 -44.59
C GLU A 491 -9.30 30.26 -43.95
N LYS A 492 -10.06 31.05 -44.71
CA LYS A 492 -11.17 31.86 -44.20
C LYS A 492 -12.49 31.10 -44.19
N ILE A 493 -13.29 31.29 -43.14
CA ILE A 493 -14.75 31.22 -43.24
C ILE A 493 -15.34 32.46 -42.56
N ASP A 494 -15.92 33.35 -43.36
CA ASP A 494 -16.81 34.42 -42.89
C ASP A 494 -18.18 33.84 -42.53
N ALA A 495 -18.77 34.25 -41.40
CA ALA A 495 -20.07 34.95 -41.37
C ALA A 495 -20.67 35.12 -39.94
N LYS A 496 -20.83 36.39 -39.55
CA LYS A 496 -22.00 36.96 -38.82
C LYS A 496 -22.60 36.20 -37.62
N VAL A 497 -22.36 36.76 -36.42
CA VAL A 497 -23.43 36.95 -35.42
C VAL A 497 -23.41 38.42 -34.98
N GLU A 498 -24.59 39.00 -34.77
CA GLU A 498 -24.80 40.44 -34.55
C GLU A 498 -24.53 40.89 -33.10
N ASP A 499 -24.17 42.17 -32.98
CA ASP A 499 -23.93 42.92 -31.73
C ASP A 499 -25.23 43.26 -30.99
N ARG A 500 -25.25 43.05 -29.66
CA ARG A 500 -26.08 43.80 -28.70
C ARG A 500 -25.39 44.04 -27.36
N SER A 501 -24.50 45.03 -27.35
CA SER A 501 -24.54 46.20 -26.46
C SER A 501 -24.76 46.07 -24.93
N PHE A 502 -23.76 46.54 -24.16
CA PHE A 502 -23.79 47.51 -23.02
C PHE A 502 -24.72 47.25 -21.80
N ASP A 503 -24.28 47.36 -20.53
CA ASP A 503 -23.68 48.51 -19.83
C ASP A 503 -23.06 47.99 -18.48
N PHE A 504 -21.81 48.25 -18.10
CA PHE A 504 -21.29 49.42 -17.35
C PHE A 504 -21.94 49.71 -15.97
N LYS A 505 -21.20 49.50 -14.85
CA LYS A 505 -20.74 50.58 -13.91
C LYS A 505 -20.19 50.11 -12.53
N LEU A 506 -18.99 50.64 -12.22
CA LEU A 506 -18.48 51.11 -10.90
C LEU A 506 -18.39 50.12 -9.71
N LYS A 507 -17.41 50.25 -8.79
CA LYS A 507 -16.72 51.47 -8.32
C LYS A 507 -15.20 51.38 -8.25
N SER A 508 -14.58 52.54 -8.40
CA SER A 508 -13.15 52.86 -8.18
C SER A 508 -12.93 53.66 -6.88
N GLY A 509 -11.69 53.66 -6.38
CA GLY A 509 -11.15 54.67 -5.44
C GLY A 509 -11.00 54.22 -3.97
N GLU A 510 -10.13 54.78 -3.11
CA GLU A 510 -9.06 55.82 -3.17
C GLU A 510 -8.33 55.87 -1.78
N VAL A 511 -7.10 56.38 -1.50
CA VAL A 511 -5.87 56.75 -2.26
C VAL A 511 -4.70 57.03 -1.24
N TYR A 512 -3.46 56.53 -1.46
CA TYR A 512 -2.15 57.05 -0.92
C TYR A 512 -1.90 57.05 0.65
N ASP A 513 -0.71 57.13 1.28
CA ASP A 513 0.73 57.08 0.91
C ASP A 513 1.60 56.53 2.14
N PRO A 514 2.90 56.83 2.44
CA PRO A 514 3.80 55.78 2.92
C PRO A 514 4.52 56.06 4.28
N SER A 515 5.52 55.22 4.58
CA SER A 515 6.69 55.44 5.45
C SER A 515 6.64 55.09 6.96
N SER A 516 7.42 54.04 7.28
CA SER A 516 8.26 53.87 8.48
C SER A 516 7.63 53.70 9.89
N LYS A 517 7.94 52.54 10.52
CA LYS A 517 8.80 52.50 11.72
C LYS A 517 9.34 51.10 11.99
N SER A 518 10.50 51.06 12.65
CA SER A 518 11.35 49.88 12.85
C SER A 518 11.07 49.11 14.14
N ALA A 519 11.21 47.79 14.10
CA ALA A 519 11.66 46.99 15.25
C ALA A 519 12.53 45.82 14.76
N LYS A 520 13.75 45.68 15.30
CA LYS A 520 14.69 44.60 14.99
C LYS A 520 14.65 43.55 16.10
N SER A 521 14.74 42.27 15.74
CA SER A 521 15.29 41.20 16.61
C SER A 521 16.02 40.17 15.73
N PRO A 522 16.99 39.39 16.27
CA PRO A 522 18.29 39.32 15.63
C PRO A 522 18.58 38.07 14.79
N VAL A 523 19.34 38.28 13.71
CA VAL A 523 20.09 37.24 13.01
C VAL A 523 21.26 36.79 13.89
N TYR A 524 21.33 35.50 14.23
CA TYR A 524 22.50 34.90 14.89
C TYR A 524 23.37 34.18 13.87
N SER A 525 24.26 34.91 13.20
CA SER A 525 25.24 34.36 12.27
C SER A 525 26.28 33.54 13.04
N ARG A 526 26.14 32.21 13.03
CA ARG A 526 27.13 31.29 13.60
C ARG A 526 27.83 30.53 12.48
N THR A 527 28.98 31.05 12.05
CA THR A 527 29.91 30.36 11.14
C THR A 527 30.34 29.04 11.77
N LYS A 528 29.68 27.96 11.39
CA LYS A 528 30.09 26.59 11.74
C LYS A 528 31.33 26.22 10.94
N THR A 529 32.37 25.77 11.62
CA THR A 529 33.48 25.06 11.00
C THR A 529 32.95 23.73 10.47
N LEU A 530 32.70 23.63 9.16
CA LEU A 530 32.17 22.43 8.52
C LEU A 530 33.08 21.22 8.76
N ASN A 531 32.48 20.10 9.16
CA ASN A 531 33.17 18.83 9.36
C ASN A 531 33.76 18.34 8.02
N SER A 532 34.84 17.55 8.09
CA SER A 532 35.47 16.98 6.88
C SER A 532 34.53 16.09 6.07
N MET A 533 33.50 15.50 6.71
CA MET A 533 32.46 14.72 6.04
C MET A 533 31.44 15.59 5.29
N GLU A 534 31.05 16.73 5.89
CA GLU A 534 30.10 17.69 5.29
C GLU A 534 30.71 18.33 4.04
N ARG A 535 32.04 18.54 4.02
CA ARG A 535 32.76 18.98 2.81
C ARG A 535 32.73 17.94 1.70
N LEU A 536 33.04 16.68 2.01
CA LEU A 536 32.96 15.59 1.03
C LEU A 536 31.54 15.41 0.47
N GLN A 537 30.50 15.64 1.27
CA GLN A 537 29.12 15.62 0.80
C GLN A 537 28.84 16.73 -0.21
N MET A 538 29.20 17.99 0.08
CA MET A 538 29.03 19.11 -0.86
C MET A 538 29.89 18.96 -2.13
N GLU A 539 31.12 18.45 -2.03
CA GLU A 539 32.00 18.18 -3.18
C GLU A 539 31.41 17.10 -4.09
N VAL A 540 30.84 16.04 -3.52
CA VAL A 540 30.14 14.97 -4.27
C VAL A 540 28.81 15.46 -4.86
N GLU A 541 28.04 16.27 -4.13
CA GLU A 541 26.79 16.88 -4.60
C GLU A 541 27.01 17.80 -5.80
N SER A 542 28.02 18.69 -5.72
CA SER A 542 28.44 19.52 -6.86
C SER A 542 28.88 18.65 -8.04
N ALA A 543 29.69 17.62 -7.80
CA ALA A 543 30.15 16.73 -8.88
C ALA A 543 28.99 15.97 -9.55
N ILE A 544 28.00 15.48 -8.80
CA ILE A 544 26.81 14.82 -9.36
C ILE A 544 25.98 15.83 -10.16
N THR A 545 25.80 17.04 -9.65
CA THR A 545 25.04 18.10 -10.33
C THR A 545 25.70 18.48 -11.66
N ASP A 546 27.02 18.68 -11.69
CA ASP A 546 27.78 18.95 -12.93
C ASP A 546 27.62 17.81 -13.94
N ILE A 547 27.83 16.56 -13.50
CA ILE A 547 27.76 15.36 -14.37
C ILE A 547 26.34 15.19 -14.93
N TYR A 548 25.32 15.44 -14.12
CA TYR A 548 23.93 15.39 -14.55
C TYR A 548 23.61 16.53 -15.52
N GLN A 549 24.09 17.75 -15.28
CA GLN A 549 23.91 18.88 -16.20
C GLN A 549 24.64 18.67 -17.54
N GLU A 550 25.89 18.19 -17.52
CA GLU A 550 26.62 17.78 -18.73
C GLU A 550 25.81 16.74 -19.52
N LYS A 551 25.22 15.74 -18.83
CA LYS A 551 24.41 14.71 -19.47
C LYS A 551 23.07 15.22 -20.00
N LEU A 552 22.39 16.13 -19.29
CA LEU A 552 21.21 16.83 -19.81
C LEU A 552 21.56 17.63 -21.08
N ILE A 553 22.66 18.38 -21.08
CA ILE A 553 23.10 19.15 -22.25
C ILE A 553 23.46 18.23 -23.43
N GLU A 554 23.98 17.03 -23.17
CA GLU A 554 24.22 16.02 -24.20
C GLU A 554 22.90 15.43 -24.75
N LEU A 555 21.92 15.15 -23.89
CA LEU A 555 20.63 14.52 -24.27
C LEU A 555 19.64 15.49 -24.95
N TYR A 556 19.65 16.77 -24.59
CA TYR A 556 18.64 17.77 -25.01
C TYR A 556 19.14 18.81 -26.03
N LYS A 557 20.27 18.54 -26.70
CA LYS A 557 21.00 19.50 -27.55
C LYS A 557 20.23 20.18 -28.71
N PRO A 558 19.07 19.69 -29.22
CA PRO A 558 18.32 20.37 -30.27
C PRO A 558 16.96 20.97 -29.83
N MET A 559 16.72 21.30 -28.55
CA MET A 559 15.59 22.17 -28.16
C MET A 559 15.97 23.25 -27.13
N ASN A 560 15.79 24.52 -27.53
CA ASN A 560 15.97 25.70 -26.68
C ASN A 560 14.75 25.91 -25.74
N ILE A 561 14.44 24.93 -24.90
CA ILE A 561 13.42 25.04 -23.85
C ILE A 561 13.92 24.31 -22.61
N PHE A 562 14.45 25.06 -21.64
CA PHE A 562 14.28 24.75 -20.22
C PHE A 562 14.54 26.00 -19.37
N GLU A 563 13.55 26.36 -18.54
CA GLU A 563 13.84 27.10 -17.31
C GLU A 563 14.71 26.22 -16.40
N SER A 564 15.49 26.86 -15.52
CA SER A 564 16.44 26.15 -14.64
C SER A 564 15.72 25.36 -13.54
N ALA A 565 15.21 24.17 -13.90
CA ALA A 565 14.82 23.14 -12.94
C ALA A 565 16.10 22.56 -12.31
N GLY A 566 16.49 23.12 -11.16
CA GLY A 566 17.68 22.69 -10.43
C GLY A 566 17.63 21.19 -10.10
N VAL A 567 18.77 20.52 -10.22
CA VAL A 567 18.93 19.11 -9.83
C VAL A 567 18.78 19.03 -8.32
N THR A 568 17.64 18.52 -7.84
CA THR A 568 17.40 18.40 -6.40
C THR A 568 18.08 17.14 -5.87
N CYS A 569 19.36 17.26 -5.53
CA CYS A 569 20.11 16.25 -4.79
C CYS A 569 19.60 16.24 -3.33
N ILE A 570 19.18 15.07 -2.82
CA ILE A 570 18.61 14.95 -1.46
C ILE A 570 19.52 14.07 -0.60
N THR A 571 19.97 14.63 0.53
CA THR A 571 20.75 13.88 1.53
C THR A 571 19.82 13.22 2.54
N VAL A 572 20.07 11.94 2.83
CA VAL A 572 19.45 11.19 3.93
C VAL A 572 20.50 11.02 5.03
N ALA A 573 20.31 11.68 6.17
CA ALA A 573 21.28 11.64 7.25
C ALA A 573 21.33 10.26 7.93
N PRO A 574 22.38 9.96 8.72
CA PRO A 574 22.43 8.74 9.50
C PRO A 574 21.20 8.60 10.42
N ARG A 575 20.43 7.53 10.22
CA ARG A 575 19.13 7.19 10.87
C ARG A 575 17.85 7.81 10.29
N GLU A 576 17.93 8.70 9.31
CA GLU A 576 16.73 9.19 8.59
C GLU A 576 16.30 8.19 7.51
N GLN A 577 15.01 8.12 7.17
CA GLN A 577 14.55 7.36 6.00
C GLN A 577 14.29 8.31 4.82
N PRO A 578 14.40 7.85 3.56
CA PRO A 578 13.96 8.63 2.43
C PRO A 578 12.45 8.94 2.51
N PRO A 579 11.98 10.06 1.95
CA PRO A 579 10.57 10.44 1.98
C PRO A 579 9.69 9.49 1.16
N PRO A 580 8.38 9.34 1.48
CA PRO A 580 7.48 8.43 0.76
C PRO A 580 7.39 8.67 -0.76
N SER A 581 7.78 9.85 -1.25
CA SER A 581 7.89 10.17 -2.68
C SER A 581 8.95 9.38 -3.46
N THR A 582 9.76 8.55 -2.79
CA THR A 582 10.72 7.64 -3.45
C THR A 582 10.17 6.23 -3.69
N ILE A 583 8.94 5.93 -3.28
CA ILE A 583 8.33 4.60 -3.46
C ILE A 583 7.95 4.42 -4.94
N GLY A 584 8.52 3.42 -5.61
CA GLY A 584 8.29 3.12 -7.03
C GLY A 584 9.01 4.06 -8.01
N ALA A 585 9.84 4.98 -7.52
CA ALA A 585 10.60 5.91 -8.36
C ALA A 585 12.03 5.40 -8.59
N SER A 586 12.45 5.28 -9.85
CA SER A 586 13.83 4.96 -10.19
C SER A 586 14.77 6.06 -9.65
N SER A 587 15.78 5.64 -8.88
CA SER A 587 16.70 6.54 -8.20
C SER A 587 18.13 6.06 -8.32
N VAL A 588 19.07 7.00 -8.34
CA VAL A 588 20.51 6.74 -8.22
C VAL A 588 20.99 7.34 -6.92
N TYR A 589 21.70 6.54 -6.11
CA TYR A 589 22.20 6.93 -4.80
C TYR A 589 23.72 6.74 -4.69
N VAL A 590 24.33 7.60 -3.90
CA VAL A 590 25.71 7.54 -3.47
C VAL A 590 25.73 7.33 -1.96
N LEU A 591 26.32 6.21 -1.56
CA LEU A 591 26.53 5.81 -0.19
C LEU A 591 27.91 6.30 0.28
N PHE A 592 27.92 7.02 1.40
CA PHE A 592 29.16 7.51 2.03
C PHE A 592 29.63 6.54 3.12
N ARG A 593 30.77 5.87 2.89
CA ARG A 593 31.32 4.89 3.83
C ARG A 593 32.23 5.54 4.88
N PRO A 594 32.40 4.93 6.07
CA PRO A 594 33.31 5.43 7.11
C PRO A 594 34.79 5.53 6.68
N ASP A 595 35.22 4.75 5.69
CA ASP A 595 36.59 4.76 5.15
C ASP A 595 36.82 5.84 4.07
N LYS A 596 35.91 6.82 3.96
CA LYS A 596 35.88 7.90 2.94
C LYS A 596 35.75 7.42 1.49
N LYS A 597 35.38 6.16 1.28
CA LYS A 597 35.03 5.66 -0.05
C LYS A 597 33.55 5.83 -0.33
N LEU A 598 33.23 5.98 -1.61
CA LEU A 598 31.86 6.04 -2.11
C LEU A 598 31.44 4.68 -2.66
N TYR A 599 30.13 4.42 -2.66
CA TYR A 599 29.51 3.37 -3.44
C TYR A 599 28.33 3.98 -4.19
N VAL A 600 28.29 3.83 -5.52
CA VAL A 600 27.18 4.30 -6.37
C VAL A 600 26.30 3.11 -6.70
N GLY A 601 24.97 3.29 -6.63
CA GLY A 601 24.03 2.28 -7.12
C GLY A 601 22.70 2.88 -7.58
N GLN A 602 21.97 2.15 -8.41
CA GLN A 602 20.56 2.43 -8.74
C GLN A 602 19.58 1.55 -7.94
N THR A 603 18.33 2.01 -7.80
CA THR A 603 17.22 1.21 -7.25
C THR A 603 15.86 1.84 -7.56
N ASP A 604 14.81 1.01 -7.67
CA ASP A 604 13.40 1.42 -7.76
C ASP A 604 12.69 1.37 -6.38
N ASP A 605 13.38 0.81 -5.36
CA ASP A 605 13.03 0.86 -3.95
C ASP A 605 14.23 1.41 -3.16
N LEU A 606 14.19 2.71 -2.86
CA LEU A 606 15.26 3.38 -2.13
C LEU A 606 15.22 3.05 -0.63
N GLU A 607 14.05 2.84 -0.05
CA GLU A 607 13.90 2.61 1.39
C GLU A 607 14.45 1.23 1.79
N GLY A 608 14.04 0.17 1.09
CA GLY A 608 14.59 -1.17 1.30
C GLY A 608 16.08 -1.24 1.02
N ARG A 609 16.59 -0.49 0.02
CA ARG A 609 18.02 -0.44 -0.29
C ARG A 609 18.85 0.28 0.78
N VAL A 610 18.35 1.40 1.32
CA VAL A 610 18.94 2.10 2.47
C VAL A 610 18.94 1.20 3.71
N ARG A 611 17.83 0.50 3.97
CA ARG A 611 17.68 -0.45 5.09
C ARG A 611 18.69 -1.61 4.98
N ALA A 612 18.84 -2.20 3.80
CA ALA A 612 19.78 -3.30 3.54
C ALA A 612 21.26 -2.89 3.72
N HIS A 613 21.66 -1.73 3.19
CA HIS A 613 23.03 -1.23 3.37
C HIS A 613 23.32 -0.89 4.84
N ARG A 614 22.38 -0.27 5.57
CA ARG A 614 22.57 0.04 7.00
C ARG A 614 22.65 -1.20 7.89
N ALA A 615 21.93 -2.27 7.56
CA ALA A 615 22.06 -3.56 8.25
C ALA A 615 23.47 -4.17 8.10
N LYS A 616 24.17 -3.87 7.00
CA LYS A 616 25.50 -4.41 6.69
C LYS A 616 26.65 -3.49 7.13
N GLU A 617 26.47 -2.17 7.04
CA GLU A 617 27.56 -1.18 7.17
C GLU A 617 27.34 -0.13 8.28
N GLY A 618 26.23 -0.22 9.03
CA GLY A 618 25.91 0.64 10.17
C GLY A 618 25.18 1.93 9.80
N ASN A 619 25.27 2.96 10.64
CA ASN A 619 24.59 4.24 10.45
C ASN A 619 25.32 5.13 9.43
N VAL A 620 25.22 4.75 8.16
CA VAL A 620 25.80 5.44 7.00
C VAL A 620 24.80 6.43 6.36
N ALA A 621 25.34 7.48 5.74
CA ALA A 621 24.60 8.53 5.05
C ALA A 621 24.50 8.24 3.54
N PHE A 622 23.42 8.73 2.92
CA PHE A 622 23.16 8.58 1.49
C PHE A 622 22.87 9.95 0.88
N LEU A 623 23.26 10.14 -0.38
CA LEU A 623 22.80 11.22 -1.23
C LEU A 623 22.14 10.59 -2.47
N TYR A 624 20.95 11.04 -2.87
CA TYR A 624 20.24 10.44 -4.00
C TYR A 624 19.62 11.48 -4.93
N VAL A 625 19.36 11.03 -6.16
CA VAL A 625 18.67 11.76 -7.22
C VAL A 625 17.58 10.86 -7.79
N ILE A 626 16.36 11.38 -7.90
CA ILE A 626 15.25 10.72 -8.58
C ILE A 626 15.38 10.99 -10.09
N VAL A 627 15.18 9.96 -10.92
CA VAL A 627 15.31 10.06 -12.38
C VAL A 627 14.12 9.42 -13.09
N PRO A 628 13.75 9.89 -14.29
CA PRO A 628 12.62 9.34 -15.04
C PRO A 628 12.97 7.96 -15.63
N GLY A 629 12.81 6.93 -14.81
CA GLY A 629 12.86 5.52 -15.20
C GLY A 629 14.26 4.88 -15.18
N LYS A 630 14.23 3.54 -15.11
CA LYS A 630 15.38 2.66 -14.87
C LYS A 630 16.48 2.73 -15.94
N SER A 631 16.13 3.05 -17.19
CA SER A 631 17.13 3.23 -18.26
C SER A 631 18.05 4.42 -17.98
N ILE A 632 17.47 5.56 -17.56
CA ILE A 632 18.23 6.76 -17.21
C ILE A 632 18.99 6.55 -15.89
N ALA A 633 18.41 5.83 -14.92
CA ALA A 633 19.11 5.42 -13.70
C ALA A 633 20.37 4.60 -13.98
N CYS A 634 20.29 3.61 -14.87
CA CYS A 634 21.43 2.76 -15.24
C CYS A 634 22.51 3.53 -16.02
N GLN A 635 22.13 4.45 -16.91
CA GLN A 635 23.08 5.32 -17.62
C GLN A 635 23.79 6.28 -16.67
N LEU A 636 23.05 6.89 -15.73
CA LEU A 636 23.61 7.83 -14.75
C LEU A 636 24.49 7.13 -13.71
N GLU A 637 24.09 5.95 -13.22
CA GLU A 637 24.92 5.07 -12.38
C GLU A 637 26.27 4.78 -13.08
N THR A 638 26.23 4.37 -14.35
CA THR A 638 27.42 4.07 -15.15
C THR A 638 28.31 5.31 -15.34
N LEU A 639 27.71 6.49 -15.59
CA LEU A 639 28.46 7.75 -15.71
C LEU A 639 29.13 8.15 -14.39
N LEU A 640 28.42 8.08 -13.27
CA LEU A 640 28.96 8.41 -11.95
C LEU A 640 30.10 7.46 -11.53
N ILE A 641 29.94 6.15 -11.77
CA ILE A 641 31.01 5.15 -11.50
C ILE A 641 32.29 5.46 -12.31
N ASN A 642 32.15 5.96 -13.54
CA ASN A 642 33.28 6.25 -14.43
C ASN A 642 33.89 7.64 -14.22
N GLN A 643 33.11 8.66 -13.86
CA GLN A 643 33.57 10.05 -13.79
C GLN A 643 33.96 10.53 -12.38
N LEU A 644 33.35 10.00 -11.31
CA LEU A 644 33.76 10.33 -9.94
C LEU A 644 35.23 9.96 -9.62
N PRO A 645 35.81 8.83 -10.12
CA PRO A 645 37.24 8.56 -9.95
C PRO A 645 38.12 9.61 -10.64
N CYS A 646 37.73 10.07 -11.83
CA CYS A 646 38.44 11.11 -12.57
C CYS A 646 38.39 12.48 -11.85
N ARG A 647 37.36 12.72 -11.04
CA ARG A 647 37.24 13.90 -10.16
C ARG A 647 37.89 13.70 -8.77
N GLY A 648 38.61 12.58 -8.54
CA GLY A 648 39.42 12.33 -7.35
C GLY A 648 38.75 11.52 -6.22
N PHE A 649 37.51 11.07 -6.40
CA PHE A 649 36.80 10.28 -5.39
C PHE A 649 37.15 8.79 -5.45
N GLN A 650 37.34 8.14 -4.30
CA GLN A 650 37.59 6.70 -4.24
C GLN A 650 36.27 5.92 -4.19
N LEU A 651 36.02 5.06 -5.19
CA LEU A 651 34.83 4.21 -5.29
C LEU A 651 35.15 2.75 -4.93
N THR A 652 34.22 2.06 -4.28
CA THR A 652 34.36 0.62 -3.99
C THR A 652 33.92 -0.29 -5.14
N ASN A 653 33.06 0.20 -6.05
CA ASN A 653 32.45 -0.60 -7.13
C ASN A 653 32.95 -0.26 -8.56
N VAL A 654 34.21 0.16 -8.68
CA VAL A 654 34.84 0.48 -9.99
C VAL A 654 34.85 -0.72 -10.97
N ALA A 655 34.70 -1.95 -10.48
CA ALA A 655 34.58 -3.15 -11.32
C ALA A 655 33.23 -3.24 -12.07
N ASP A 656 32.16 -2.66 -11.53
CA ASP A 656 30.80 -2.76 -12.09
C ASP A 656 30.67 -1.91 -13.36
N GLY A 657 31.36 -0.75 -13.41
CA GLY A 657 31.40 0.15 -14.58
C GLY A 657 32.02 -0.44 -15.85
N LYS A 658 32.67 -1.61 -15.78
CA LYS A 658 33.16 -2.36 -16.96
C LYS A 658 32.08 -3.21 -17.64
N HIS A 659 30.92 -3.40 -17.01
CA HIS A 659 29.87 -4.29 -17.50
C HIS A 659 28.71 -3.51 -18.16
N ARG A 660 28.95 -2.94 -19.36
CA ARG A 660 27.96 -2.81 -20.47
C ARG A 660 28.49 -1.95 -21.64
N ASN A 661 29.32 -2.57 -22.47
CA ASN A 661 29.20 -2.30 -23.91
C ASN A 661 28.00 -3.10 -24.42
N PHE A 662 26.83 -2.48 -24.53
CA PHE A 662 25.72 -2.99 -25.34
C PHE A 662 25.38 -1.94 -26.39
N GLY A 663 26.09 -2.01 -27.51
CA GLY A 663 25.60 -1.50 -28.77
C GLY A 663 24.84 -2.60 -29.50
N THR A 664 23.90 -2.18 -30.35
CA THR A 664 23.48 -2.89 -31.57
C THR A 664 23.28 -4.42 -31.48
N SER A 665 22.06 -4.82 -31.18
CA SER A 665 21.42 -6.03 -31.71
C SER A 665 19.93 -5.74 -31.81
#